data_AF-A0A9W3A0K4-F1
#
_entry.id   AF-A0A9W3A0K4-F1
#
_cell.length_a   1.000
_cell.length_b   1.000
_cell.length_c   1.000
_cell.angle_alpha   90.00
_cell.angle_beta   90.00
_cell.angle_gamma   90.00
#
_symmetry.space_group_name_H-M   'P 1'
#
loop_
_entity.id
_entity.type
_entity.pdbx_description
1 polymer ?
#
loop_
_entity_poly.entity_id
_entity_poly.type
_entity_poly.pdbx_seq_one_letter_code
_entity_poly.pdbx_strand_id
1 'polypeptide(L)'
;MPRSYQVSMVRGSHDHHAPGAWSLKDRTDTDYGSEARGRTVSTHILGLGIVLVGVLLLAIGLIMGLEFPKYVHEQYKESQCVVTTEKDSYTSWVAGTEWDRKVKLYYWTLANVNEFLYQGKIPEFIEKGPYVYIEQEVKEDVAFAVTEVTYRLNRKYTFDLESTISECRVCQTDEQLSIINTWYLQMVGLAGGENSLAWSYVPKYTSEFLRHFGFIYTDEDVIIYNSNVSILGSISSATPPEFQPPWSHFFFGSWLNGSSSSSKSTLLSERKDQSFTILEITALYKVFSNVTLLGGQALALPNVTLQAICDHWAENICSSYYVKLKGVGVPECGIYYVLKRCQDMNITSQAREILQKAFCPPGEDGCLNFTGAPDDLLPAYRSVIFDFLLFLSEVVLESVKSSRDMSPVVTRNQSELALGYNITVDSVIGVLRVPGVLQMKWKDGTRPLWNVLTCLDDRDMNNNMVLQRYNNMWSTPAQLLRNPNLTPSLTSFTDFATSCSALRACATCYSLPASITIFMEDLLRPVPFDLNSSSSLSDVDVYNYTLNKDVLFTSDLYLVDQGLQAMSGITGYTSWAGLPHAVGGSIAHLKMEKSQKPGDTFVVVEPVTGRVWEKHTQLQWNAAVSNESAFFNGRKVSAVHLPLPVYWWHRSAVISSSQVDYYKHLVSRLMPVACGGLVGFSVVAVLVAILGAIICVYPSKPNRVVPMMEDSATNLPNGKHF
;
A
#
# COMPACT_ATOMS: atom_id res chain seq x y z
N MET A 1 7.97 -38.91 -14.25
CA MET A 1 7.42 -40.07 -13.52
C MET A 1 6.02 -39.74 -13.03
N PRO A 2 4.98 -40.33 -13.62
CA PRO A 2 3.72 -40.52 -12.90
C PRO A 2 3.21 -41.97 -13.05
N ARG A 3 2.50 -42.49 -12.03
CA ARG A 3 1.75 -43.75 -12.12
C ARG A 3 0.27 -43.48 -11.91
N SER A 4 -0.47 -43.71 -12.98
CA SER A 4 -1.92 -43.95 -13.05
C SER A 4 -2.24 -45.38 -12.62
N TYR A 5 -3.40 -45.60 -11.99
CA TYR A 5 -4.01 -46.92 -11.87
C TYR A 5 -5.43 -46.89 -12.43
N GLN A 6 -5.66 -47.71 -13.46
CA GLN A 6 -6.95 -48.27 -13.85
C GLN A 6 -7.05 -49.69 -13.29
N VAL A 7 -8.27 -50.13 -12.94
CA VAL A 7 -8.56 -51.50 -12.51
C VAL A 7 -9.44 -52.19 -13.56
N SER A 8 -9.01 -53.41 -13.89
CA SER A 8 -9.53 -54.32 -14.91
C SER A 8 -10.67 -55.22 -14.38
N MET A 9 -11.54 -55.64 -15.31
CA MET A 9 -12.48 -56.75 -15.17
C MET A 9 -11.77 -58.10 -15.01
N VAL A 10 -12.41 -59.05 -14.31
CA VAL A 10 -12.28 -60.51 -14.56
C VAL A 10 -13.65 -61.18 -14.36
N ARG A 11 -13.96 -62.12 -15.25
CA ARG A 11 -15.18 -62.95 -15.34
C ARG A 11 -14.77 -64.42 -15.18
N GLY A 12 -15.63 -65.21 -14.55
CA GLY A 12 -15.65 -66.69 -14.56
C GLY A 12 -16.44 -67.19 -13.34
N SER A 13 -17.25 -68.26 -13.31
CA SER A 13 -17.88 -69.21 -14.25
C SER A 13 -18.02 -70.52 -13.45
N HIS A 14 -19.26 -71.03 -13.27
CA HIS A 14 -19.65 -72.44 -13.01
C HIS A 14 -19.07 -73.12 -11.73
N ASP A 15 -19.73 -74.00 -10.96
CA ASP A 15 -20.92 -74.82 -11.19
C ASP A 15 -21.36 -75.51 -9.87
N HIS A 16 -22.59 -76.05 -9.89
CA HIS A 16 -23.06 -77.29 -9.24
C HIS A 16 -23.78 -77.37 -7.86
N HIS A 17 -24.89 -78.14 -7.95
CA HIS A 17 -25.58 -79.03 -7.01
C HIS A 17 -26.70 -78.52 -6.08
N ALA A 18 -27.92 -78.98 -6.42
CA ALA A 18 -29.13 -79.12 -5.60
C ALA A 18 -29.03 -80.37 -4.66
N PRO A 19 -30.08 -80.87 -3.95
CA PRO A 19 -31.44 -80.36 -3.66
C PRO A 19 -31.93 -80.56 -2.18
N GLY A 20 -33.10 -80.00 -1.83
CA GLY A 20 -34.16 -80.78 -1.16
C GLY A 20 -34.66 -80.40 0.25
N ALA A 21 -35.99 -80.56 0.40
CA ALA A 21 -36.86 -80.63 1.60
C ALA A 21 -37.28 -79.26 2.20
N TRP A 22 -38.55 -78.90 2.37
CA TRP A 22 -39.77 -79.63 2.78
C TRP A 22 -41.00 -78.91 2.18
N SER A 23 -41.91 -79.59 1.47
CA SER A 23 -43.08 -80.34 1.93
C SER A 23 -44.40 -79.57 1.72
N LEU A 24 -45.15 -80.06 0.73
CA LEU A 24 -46.54 -79.74 0.43
C LEU A 24 -47.49 -80.10 1.60
N LYS A 25 -48.61 -79.38 1.66
CA LYS A 25 -49.88 -79.97 2.06
C LYS A 25 -50.98 -79.46 1.12
N ASP A 26 -51.48 -80.39 0.32
CA ASP A 26 -52.63 -80.23 -0.57
C ASP A 26 -53.91 -79.85 0.19
N ARG A 27 -54.75 -79.04 -0.46
CA ARG A 27 -56.19 -79.19 -0.32
C ARG A 27 -56.89 -78.80 -1.63
N THR A 28 -57.76 -79.71 -2.03
CA THR A 28 -58.49 -79.87 -3.28
C THR A 28 -59.63 -78.88 -3.52
N ASP A 29 -59.80 -78.55 -4.80
CA ASP A 29 -60.97 -78.24 -5.64
C ASP A 29 -62.36 -77.88 -5.08
N THR A 30 -63.09 -77.19 -5.99
CA THR A 30 -64.47 -76.64 -6.01
C THR A 30 -64.53 -75.20 -5.46
N ASP A 31 -65.16 -74.21 -6.09
CA ASP A 31 -66.33 -74.21 -6.95
C ASP A 31 -66.48 -72.84 -7.67
N TYR A 32 -67.39 -72.79 -8.63
CA TYR A 32 -67.84 -71.72 -9.53
C TYR A 32 -67.70 -70.24 -9.12
N GLY A 33 -67.32 -69.43 -10.12
CA GLY A 33 -67.90 -68.12 -10.46
C GLY A 33 -67.95 -67.02 -9.39
N SER A 34 -67.10 -66.00 -9.52
CA SER A 34 -67.43 -64.67 -9.00
C SER A 34 -66.90 -63.55 -9.88
N GLU A 35 -67.82 -62.66 -10.24
CA GLU A 35 -67.63 -61.44 -11.02
C GLU A 35 -66.57 -60.53 -10.38
N ALA A 36 -65.68 -59.98 -11.20
CA ALA A 36 -64.79 -58.89 -10.82
C ALA A 36 -65.61 -57.62 -10.53
N ARG A 37 -66.06 -57.45 -9.29
CA ARG A 37 -66.69 -56.22 -8.78
C ARG A 37 -65.65 -55.10 -8.74
N GLY A 38 -65.62 -54.27 -9.78
CA GLY A 38 -64.89 -53.00 -9.75
C GLY A 38 -65.37 -52.15 -8.56
N ARG A 39 -64.50 -51.95 -7.56
CA ARG A 39 -64.77 -51.05 -6.44
C ARG A 39 -64.83 -49.62 -6.98
N THR A 40 -66.03 -49.08 -7.12
CA THR A 40 -66.25 -47.65 -7.39
C THR A 40 -65.71 -46.84 -6.21
N VAL A 41 -64.59 -46.14 -6.40
CA VAL A 41 -64.03 -45.22 -5.41
C VAL A 41 -65.05 -44.11 -5.18
N SER A 42 -65.43 -43.89 -3.92
CA SER A 42 -66.36 -42.82 -3.53
C SER A 42 -65.78 -41.47 -3.95
N THR A 43 -66.59 -40.63 -4.61
CA THR A 43 -66.21 -39.28 -5.07
C THR A 43 -65.69 -38.39 -3.94
N HIS A 44 -66.12 -38.66 -2.70
CA HIS A 44 -65.62 -37.98 -1.50
C HIS A 44 -64.18 -38.38 -1.14
N ILE A 45 -63.77 -39.64 -1.38
CA ILE A 45 -62.39 -40.10 -1.15
C ILE A 45 -61.45 -39.47 -2.18
N LEU A 46 -61.90 -39.36 -3.43
CA LEU A 46 -61.16 -38.69 -4.50
C LEU A 46 -60.97 -37.19 -4.20
N GLY A 47 -62.03 -36.49 -3.82
CA GLY A 47 -61.97 -35.06 -3.47
C GLY A 47 -61.05 -34.79 -2.26
N LEU A 48 -61.11 -35.65 -1.23
CA LEU A 48 -60.20 -35.57 -0.08
C LEU A 48 -58.73 -35.77 -0.50
N GLY A 49 -58.46 -36.72 -1.39
CA GLY A 49 -57.13 -36.96 -1.95
C GLY A 49 -56.57 -35.74 -2.69
N ILE A 50 -57.41 -35.07 -3.48
CA ILE A 50 -57.03 -33.85 -4.22
C ILE A 50 -56.70 -32.70 -3.26
N VAL A 51 -57.51 -32.51 -2.20
CA VAL A 51 -57.22 -31.48 -1.18
C VAL A 51 -55.90 -31.76 -0.46
N LEU A 52 -55.61 -33.02 -0.12
CA LEU A 52 -54.34 -33.41 0.50
C LEU A 52 -53.13 -33.11 -0.41
N VAL A 53 -53.25 -33.34 -1.72
CA VAL A 53 -52.22 -32.96 -2.70
C VAL A 53 -52.05 -31.45 -2.75
N GLY A 54 -53.14 -30.67 -2.73
CA GLY A 54 -53.09 -29.21 -2.65
C GLY A 54 -52.34 -28.72 -1.40
N VAL A 55 -52.61 -29.30 -0.23
CA VAL A 55 -51.90 -28.97 1.02
C VAL A 55 -50.41 -29.33 0.94
N LEU A 56 -50.06 -30.48 0.34
CA LEU A 56 -48.66 -30.88 0.15
C LEU A 56 -47.90 -29.88 -0.75
N LEU A 57 -48.51 -29.46 -1.86
CA LEU A 57 -47.93 -28.47 -2.76
C LEU A 57 -47.73 -27.12 -2.06
N LEU A 58 -48.68 -26.70 -1.23
CA LEU A 58 -48.54 -25.48 -0.43
C LEU A 58 -47.37 -25.59 0.55
N ALA A 59 -47.21 -26.74 1.22
CA ALA A 59 -46.10 -26.98 2.13
C ALA A 59 -44.73 -26.91 1.41
N ILE A 60 -44.63 -27.49 0.21
CA ILE A 60 -43.42 -27.41 -0.63
C ILE A 60 -43.14 -25.94 -1.01
N GLY A 61 -44.15 -25.21 -1.46
CA GLY A 61 -44.03 -23.79 -1.79
C GLY A 61 -43.53 -22.94 -0.61
N LEU A 62 -44.06 -23.18 0.60
CA LEU A 62 -43.63 -22.50 1.82
C LEU A 62 -42.21 -22.86 2.24
N ILE A 63 -41.82 -24.13 2.16
CA ILE A 63 -40.44 -24.56 2.46
C ILE A 63 -39.47 -23.91 1.48
N MET A 64 -39.79 -23.91 0.17
CA MET A 64 -38.99 -23.23 -0.85
C MET A 64 -38.95 -21.71 -0.65
N GLY A 65 -40.02 -21.08 -0.16
CA GLY A 65 -40.05 -19.64 0.07
C GLY A 65 -39.35 -19.17 1.35
N LEU A 66 -39.34 -19.99 2.40
CA LEU A 66 -38.90 -19.59 3.75
C LEU A 66 -37.56 -20.18 4.17
N GLU A 67 -37.31 -21.46 3.89
CA GLU A 67 -36.07 -22.15 4.32
C GLU A 67 -34.96 -22.02 3.30
N PHE A 68 -35.32 -21.99 2.01
CA PHE A 68 -34.33 -21.91 0.96
C PHE A 68 -33.51 -20.59 0.97
N PRO A 69 -34.11 -19.39 1.18
CA PRO A 69 -33.31 -18.17 1.34
C PRO A 69 -32.34 -18.21 2.53
N LYS A 70 -32.73 -18.89 3.64
CA LYS A 70 -31.84 -19.08 4.79
C LYS A 70 -30.66 -19.99 4.43
N TYR A 71 -30.93 -21.09 3.74
CA TYR A 71 -29.89 -22.00 3.26
C TYR A 71 -28.89 -21.28 2.34
N VAL A 72 -29.39 -20.46 1.40
CA VAL A 72 -28.52 -19.65 0.51
C VAL A 72 -27.67 -18.68 1.32
N HIS A 73 -28.26 -18.00 2.31
CA HIS A 73 -27.53 -17.08 3.19
C HIS A 73 -26.42 -17.79 4.00
N GLU A 74 -26.71 -18.96 4.56
CA GLU A 74 -25.73 -19.76 5.32
C GLU A 74 -24.61 -20.30 4.43
N GLN A 75 -24.94 -20.84 3.25
CA GLN A 75 -23.94 -21.32 2.29
C GLN A 75 -23.03 -20.19 1.81
N TYR A 76 -23.62 -19.02 1.55
CA TYR A 76 -22.87 -17.82 1.21
C TYR A 76 -21.88 -17.46 2.32
N LYS A 77 -22.38 -17.37 3.57
CA LYS A 77 -21.55 -17.05 4.74
C LYS A 77 -20.39 -18.01 4.87
N GLU A 78 -20.64 -19.31 4.78
CA GLU A 78 -19.60 -20.33 4.86
C GLU A 78 -18.56 -20.23 3.73
N SER A 79 -18.94 -19.79 2.53
CA SER A 79 -18.03 -19.66 1.38
C SER A 79 -17.13 -18.42 1.45
N GLN A 80 -17.64 -17.30 1.96
CA GLN A 80 -16.94 -16.00 1.94
C GLN A 80 -16.17 -15.66 3.22
N CYS A 81 -16.56 -16.28 4.32
CA CYS A 81 -15.88 -16.13 5.58
C CYS A 81 -14.54 -16.88 5.56
N VAL A 82 -13.46 -16.15 5.29
CA VAL A 82 -12.11 -16.68 5.49
C VAL A 82 -11.77 -16.54 6.97
N VAL A 83 -12.04 -17.58 7.74
CA VAL A 83 -11.95 -17.59 9.21
C VAL A 83 -10.86 -18.52 9.75
N THR A 84 -10.38 -19.45 8.93
CA THR A 84 -9.32 -20.40 9.26
C THR A 84 -8.53 -20.79 8.02
N THR A 85 -7.38 -21.45 8.21
CA THR A 85 -6.54 -21.98 7.13
C THR A 85 -7.12 -23.23 6.45
N GLU A 86 -8.15 -23.84 7.03
CA GLU A 86 -8.77 -25.09 6.54
C GLU A 86 -9.88 -24.83 5.51
N LYS A 87 -10.28 -23.58 5.33
CA LYS A 87 -11.30 -23.18 4.35
C LYS A 87 -10.76 -23.28 2.93
N ASP A 88 -11.57 -23.78 2.00
CA ASP A 88 -11.20 -23.88 0.57
C ASP A 88 -10.79 -22.52 -0.03
N SER A 89 -11.51 -21.46 0.35
CA SER A 89 -11.26 -20.08 -0.09
C SER A 89 -10.00 -19.44 0.51
N TYR A 90 -9.39 -20.05 1.53
CA TYR A 90 -8.16 -19.53 2.15
C TYR A 90 -7.02 -19.42 1.15
N THR A 91 -6.81 -20.45 0.33
CA THR A 91 -5.68 -20.50 -0.61
C THR A 91 -5.77 -19.41 -1.68
N SER A 92 -6.95 -19.20 -2.26
CA SER A 92 -7.19 -18.13 -3.24
C SER A 92 -7.12 -16.74 -2.61
N TRP A 93 -7.61 -16.59 -1.38
CA TRP A 93 -7.54 -15.33 -0.64
C TRP A 93 -6.11 -14.93 -0.27
N VAL A 94 -5.28 -15.89 0.15
CA VAL A 94 -3.85 -15.67 0.45
C VAL A 94 -3.08 -15.33 -0.83
N ALA A 95 -3.32 -16.10 -1.90
CA ALA A 95 -2.64 -15.90 -3.18
C ALA A 95 -3.15 -14.69 -3.97
N GLY A 96 -4.27 -14.09 -3.55
CA GLY A 96 -4.88 -12.93 -4.20
C GLY A 96 -5.45 -13.21 -5.60
N THR A 97 -5.62 -14.48 -5.99
CA THR A 97 -6.03 -14.93 -7.34
C THR A 97 -7.52 -14.72 -7.64
N GLU A 98 -8.28 -14.27 -6.65
CA GLU A 98 -9.69 -13.90 -6.81
C GLU A 98 -9.90 -12.59 -7.58
N TRP A 99 -8.81 -11.86 -7.86
CA TRP A 99 -8.87 -10.53 -8.45
C TRP A 99 -7.84 -10.35 -9.57
N ASP A 100 -8.31 -9.76 -10.66
CA ASP A 100 -7.48 -9.22 -11.72
C ASP A 100 -7.16 -7.75 -11.40
N ARG A 101 -5.89 -7.48 -11.06
CA ARG A 101 -5.44 -6.14 -10.68
C ARG A 101 -4.52 -5.52 -11.72
N LYS A 102 -4.80 -4.28 -12.07
CA LYS A 102 -3.95 -3.46 -12.94
C LYS A 102 -3.72 -2.08 -12.34
N VAL A 103 -2.53 -1.54 -12.53
CA VAL A 103 -2.18 -0.16 -12.21
C VAL A 103 -1.72 0.52 -13.48
N LYS A 104 -2.38 1.62 -13.85
CA LYS A 104 -1.96 2.52 -14.92
C LYS A 104 -1.26 3.71 -14.30
N LEU A 105 -0.05 4.01 -14.75
CA LEU A 105 0.74 5.15 -14.31
C LEU A 105 0.78 6.24 -15.37
N TYR A 106 0.65 7.47 -14.92
CA TYR A 106 0.77 8.67 -15.74
C TYR A 106 1.74 9.62 -15.05
N TYR A 107 2.74 10.08 -15.77
CA TYR A 107 3.78 10.97 -15.24
C TYR A 107 3.58 12.38 -15.76
N TRP A 108 3.84 13.35 -14.90
CA TRP A 108 3.94 14.75 -15.28
C TRP A 108 5.39 15.08 -15.59
N THR A 109 5.75 15.02 -16.86
CA THR A 109 7.12 15.28 -17.30
C THR A 109 7.38 16.77 -17.51
N LEU A 110 8.53 17.25 -17.04
CA LEU A 110 8.98 18.62 -17.22
C LEU A 110 9.64 18.79 -18.60
N ALA A 111 9.06 19.68 -19.42
CA ALA A 111 9.59 20.00 -20.75
C ALA A 111 10.77 20.98 -20.71
N ASN A 112 10.88 21.80 -19.66
CA ASN A 112 11.82 22.93 -19.54
C ASN A 112 12.69 22.86 -18.27
N VAL A 113 13.30 21.71 -18.00
CA VAL A 113 14.04 21.42 -16.75
C VAL A 113 15.10 22.47 -16.42
N ASN A 114 15.95 22.84 -17.38
CA ASN A 114 17.07 23.76 -17.12
C ASN A 114 16.58 25.19 -16.88
N GLU A 115 15.57 25.62 -17.63
CA GLU A 115 14.93 26.92 -17.46
C GLU A 115 14.21 27.03 -16.12
N PHE A 116 13.55 25.95 -15.71
CA PHE A 116 12.88 25.85 -14.42
C PHE A 116 13.87 25.88 -13.26
N LEU A 117 14.94 25.08 -13.31
CA LEU A 117 15.90 24.95 -12.20
C LEU A 117 16.86 26.14 -12.08
N TYR A 118 17.27 26.76 -13.19
CA TYR A 118 18.39 27.72 -13.18
C TYR A 118 18.06 29.11 -13.73
N GLN A 119 16.91 29.29 -14.39
CA GLN A 119 16.55 30.57 -15.02
C GLN A 119 15.31 31.24 -14.39
N GLY A 120 14.67 30.63 -13.39
CA GLY A 120 13.46 31.18 -12.78
C GLY A 120 12.25 31.17 -13.71
N LYS A 121 12.20 30.26 -14.69
CA LYS A 121 11.01 30.11 -15.54
C LYS A 121 10.00 29.17 -14.88
N ILE A 122 8.72 29.46 -15.14
CA ILE A 122 7.59 28.63 -14.71
C ILE A 122 7.72 27.22 -15.33
N PRO A 123 7.51 26.13 -14.57
CA PRO A 123 7.60 24.77 -15.10
C PRO A 123 6.47 24.50 -16.12
N GLU A 124 6.82 23.77 -17.18
CA GLU A 124 5.91 23.32 -18.22
C GLU A 124 5.80 21.79 -18.13
N PHE A 125 4.58 21.30 -17.87
CA PHE A 125 4.31 19.89 -17.66
C PHE A 125 3.60 19.27 -18.86
N ILE A 126 4.03 18.07 -19.24
CA ILE A 126 3.40 17.23 -20.25
C ILE A 126 3.03 15.90 -19.58
N GLU A 127 1.78 15.47 -19.71
CA GLU A 127 1.33 14.18 -19.22
C GLU A 127 1.78 13.05 -20.15
N LYS A 128 2.37 11.99 -19.59
CA LYS A 128 2.83 10.81 -20.31
C LYS A 128 2.28 9.53 -19.68
N GLY A 129 1.63 8.70 -20.49
CA GLY A 129 1.00 7.45 -20.07
C GLY A 129 -0.26 7.14 -20.89
N PRO A 130 -1.00 6.07 -20.54
CA PRO A 130 -0.74 5.18 -19.40
C PRO A 130 0.42 4.21 -19.63
N TYR A 131 1.19 3.96 -18.58
CA TYR A 131 2.07 2.79 -18.46
C TYR A 131 1.39 1.75 -17.58
N VAL A 132 1.05 0.60 -18.15
CA VAL A 132 0.20 -0.39 -17.50
C VAL A 132 1.06 -1.48 -16.84
N TYR A 133 0.74 -1.78 -15.59
CA TYR A 133 1.36 -2.84 -14.80
C TYR A 133 0.29 -3.79 -14.26
N ILE A 134 0.55 -5.10 -14.34
CA ILE A 134 -0.23 -6.13 -13.65
C ILE A 134 0.26 -6.18 -12.21
N GLU A 135 -0.68 -6.06 -11.26
CA GLU A 135 -0.41 -6.13 -9.82
C GLU A 135 -0.75 -7.53 -9.29
N GLN A 136 0.18 -8.16 -8.60
CA GLN A 136 -0.01 -9.43 -7.90
C GLN A 136 0.15 -9.18 -6.41
N GLU A 137 -0.87 -9.54 -5.62
CA GLU A 137 -0.85 -9.38 -4.16
C GLU A 137 -0.79 -10.77 -3.49
N VAL A 138 0.15 -10.95 -2.58
CA VAL A 138 0.24 -12.15 -1.74
C VAL A 138 0.16 -11.73 -0.27
N LYS A 139 -0.70 -12.39 0.50
CA LYS A 139 -0.78 -12.22 1.94
C LYS A 139 0.27 -13.10 2.62
N GLU A 140 1.13 -12.50 3.42
CA GLU A 140 2.17 -13.18 4.20
C GLU A 140 1.91 -12.99 5.69
N ASP A 141 2.57 -13.81 6.52
CA ASP A 141 2.46 -13.77 7.98
C ASP A 141 1.01 -13.79 8.49
N VAL A 142 0.16 -14.62 7.85
CA VAL A 142 -1.26 -14.69 8.20
C VAL A 142 -1.43 -15.35 9.56
N ALA A 143 -2.12 -14.67 10.48
CA ALA A 143 -2.47 -15.21 11.78
C ALA A 143 -3.92 -14.88 12.14
N PHE A 144 -4.70 -15.91 12.43
CA PHE A 144 -6.08 -15.81 12.89
C PHE A 144 -6.14 -15.69 14.42
N ALA A 145 -6.92 -14.74 14.90
CA ALA A 145 -7.45 -14.70 16.24
C ALA A 145 -8.90 -15.23 16.23
N VAL A 146 -9.63 -15.06 17.35
CA VAL A 146 -11.03 -15.54 17.45
C VAL A 146 -11.94 -14.80 16.47
N THR A 147 -11.85 -13.48 16.40
CA THR A 147 -12.70 -12.63 15.54
C THR A 147 -11.91 -11.80 14.53
N GLU A 148 -10.59 -11.80 14.61
CA GLU A 148 -9.70 -10.98 13.78
C GLU A 148 -8.75 -11.85 12.95
N VAL A 149 -8.24 -11.31 11.85
CA VAL A 149 -7.11 -11.87 11.12
C VAL A 149 -6.08 -10.78 10.84
N THR A 150 -4.81 -11.15 11.00
CA THR A 150 -3.68 -10.28 10.71
C THR A 150 -2.86 -10.82 9.56
N TYR A 151 -2.34 -9.94 8.70
CA TYR A 151 -1.49 -10.30 7.57
C TYR A 151 -0.68 -9.11 7.04
N ARG A 152 0.35 -9.39 6.24
CA ARG A 152 1.10 -8.38 5.47
C ARG A 152 0.86 -8.56 3.98
N LEU A 153 0.73 -7.47 3.25
CA LEU A 153 0.58 -7.51 1.80
C LEU A 153 1.95 -7.38 1.12
N ASN A 154 2.31 -8.38 0.33
CA ASN A 154 3.41 -8.33 -0.61
C ASN A 154 2.88 -8.08 -2.02
N ARG A 155 3.31 -6.99 -2.64
CA ARG A 155 2.85 -6.57 -3.97
C ARG A 155 3.97 -6.67 -4.97
N LYS A 156 3.72 -7.36 -6.07
CA LYS A 156 4.61 -7.45 -7.22
C LYS A 156 3.94 -6.84 -8.43
N TYR A 157 4.72 -6.08 -9.20
CA TYR A 157 4.25 -5.40 -10.40
C TYR A 157 5.02 -5.88 -11.60
N THR A 158 4.32 -6.22 -12.68
CA THR A 158 4.90 -6.64 -13.95
C THR A 158 4.39 -5.74 -15.05
N PHE A 159 5.29 -5.15 -15.85
CA PHE A 159 4.91 -4.26 -16.94
C PHE A 159 4.14 -5.03 -18.03
N ASP A 160 3.00 -4.49 -18.45
CA ASP A 160 2.12 -5.05 -19.48
C ASP A 160 2.21 -4.16 -20.74
N LEU A 161 3.08 -4.57 -21.66
CA LEU A 161 3.34 -3.85 -22.90
C LEU A 161 2.11 -3.84 -23.82
N GLU A 162 1.35 -4.93 -23.86
CA GLU A 162 0.17 -5.05 -24.74
C GLU A 162 -0.92 -4.06 -24.31
N SER A 163 -1.27 -4.07 -23.01
CA SER A 163 -2.25 -3.09 -22.48
C SER A 163 -1.75 -1.65 -22.64
N THR A 164 -0.45 -1.41 -22.45
CA THR A 164 0.16 -0.08 -22.63
C THR A 164 0.02 0.42 -24.07
N ILE A 165 0.44 -0.36 -25.07
CA ILE A 165 0.37 0.03 -26.49
C ILE A 165 -1.09 0.20 -26.96
N SER A 166 -2.01 -0.58 -26.38
CA SER A 166 -3.43 -0.51 -26.73
C SER A 166 -4.06 0.85 -26.41
N GLU A 167 -3.60 1.51 -25.34
CA GLU A 167 -4.09 2.81 -24.89
C GLU A 167 -3.18 3.97 -25.30
N CYS A 168 -1.86 3.74 -25.37
CA CYS A 168 -0.87 4.72 -25.77
C CYS A 168 0.14 4.11 -26.76
N ARG A 169 -0.13 4.27 -28.07
CA ARG A 169 0.74 3.73 -29.14
C ARG A 169 2.15 4.29 -29.17
N VAL A 170 2.37 5.45 -28.56
CA VAL A 170 3.68 6.13 -28.51
C VAL A 170 4.44 5.86 -27.22
N CYS A 171 3.81 5.27 -26.21
CA CYS A 171 4.43 5.00 -24.92
C CYS A 171 5.31 3.75 -25.00
N GLN A 172 6.56 3.87 -24.57
CA GLN A 172 7.56 2.79 -24.64
C GLN A 172 8.14 2.47 -23.25
N THR A 173 8.70 1.26 -23.10
CA THR A 173 9.21 0.78 -21.81
C THR A 173 10.45 1.56 -21.33
N ASP A 174 11.23 2.10 -22.27
CA ASP A 174 12.50 2.81 -22.11
C ASP A 174 12.38 4.32 -22.34
N GLU A 175 11.15 4.86 -22.40
CA GLU A 175 10.93 6.30 -22.49
C GLU A 175 11.51 7.01 -21.26
N GLN A 176 12.41 7.96 -21.48
CA GLN A 176 12.98 8.80 -20.44
C GLN A 176 12.04 9.93 -20.07
N LEU A 177 11.71 10.02 -18.79
CA LEU A 177 10.80 11.00 -18.23
C LEU A 177 11.55 11.83 -17.19
N SER A 178 11.46 13.15 -17.33
CA SER A 178 11.98 14.10 -16.35
C SER A 178 10.87 14.47 -15.37
N ILE A 179 10.94 14.03 -14.11
CA ILE A 179 9.92 14.28 -13.10
C ILE A 179 10.52 14.92 -11.85
N ILE A 180 9.68 15.51 -11.00
CA ILE A 180 10.09 15.94 -9.66
C ILE A 180 10.59 14.72 -8.87
N ASN A 181 11.79 14.82 -8.30
CA ASN A 181 12.46 13.74 -7.59
C ASN A 181 12.03 13.70 -6.13
N THR A 182 10.94 12.97 -5.85
CA THR A 182 10.37 12.84 -4.50
C THR A 182 11.33 12.17 -3.51
N TRP A 183 12.19 11.27 -3.96
CA TRP A 183 13.18 10.62 -3.10
C TRP A 183 14.27 11.61 -2.67
N TYR A 184 14.79 12.42 -3.59
CA TYR A 184 15.72 13.49 -3.23
C TYR A 184 15.09 14.49 -2.26
N LEU A 185 13.86 14.94 -2.54
CA LEU A 185 13.14 15.84 -1.65
C LEU A 185 12.92 15.23 -0.27
N GLN A 186 12.67 13.92 -0.19
CA GLN A 186 12.59 13.19 1.08
C GLN A 186 13.93 13.19 1.80
N MET A 187 15.03 12.86 1.13
CA MET A 187 16.36 12.86 1.74
C MET A 187 16.73 14.24 2.30
N VAL A 188 16.48 15.30 1.53
CA VAL A 188 16.70 16.69 1.96
C VAL A 188 15.78 17.07 3.11
N GLY A 189 14.50 16.72 3.03
CA GLY A 189 13.50 17.03 4.05
C GLY A 189 13.79 16.34 5.38
N LEU A 190 14.16 15.06 5.35
CA LEU A 190 14.62 14.32 6.54
C LEU A 190 15.91 14.91 7.09
N ALA A 191 16.82 15.32 6.21
CA ALA A 191 18.07 15.97 6.58
C ALA A 191 17.90 17.33 7.23
N GLY A 192 16.77 18.01 7.07
CA GLY A 192 16.61 19.40 7.47
C GLY A 192 17.40 20.36 6.57
N GLY A 193 17.47 20.05 5.27
CA GLY A 193 18.11 20.88 4.26
C GLY A 193 19.30 20.21 3.56
N GLU A 194 19.68 20.76 2.40
CA GLU A 194 20.76 20.21 1.57
C GLU A 194 22.13 20.30 2.25
N ASN A 195 22.38 21.38 3.01
CA ASN A 195 23.59 21.52 3.82
C ASN A 195 23.67 20.41 4.87
N SER A 196 22.60 20.21 5.65
CA SER A 196 22.53 19.17 6.68
C SER A 196 22.68 17.77 6.09
N LEU A 197 22.16 17.54 4.88
CA LEU A 197 22.39 16.29 4.15
C LEU A 197 23.87 16.11 3.84
N ALA A 198 24.56 17.15 3.36
CA ALA A 198 26.01 17.12 3.14
C ALA A 198 26.79 16.81 4.41
N TRP A 199 26.45 17.49 5.50
CA TRP A 199 27.07 17.31 6.81
C TRP A 199 27.00 15.86 7.29
N SER A 200 25.88 15.17 7.04
CA SER A 200 25.72 13.76 7.40
C SER A 200 26.73 12.83 6.71
N TYR A 201 27.25 13.23 5.54
CA TYR A 201 28.22 12.44 4.78
C TYR A 201 29.68 12.82 5.07
N VAL A 202 29.98 13.99 5.64
CA VAL A 202 31.35 14.42 5.97
C VAL A 202 32.15 13.35 6.74
N PRO A 203 31.60 12.67 7.77
CA PRO A 203 32.34 11.60 8.45
C PRO A 203 32.70 10.42 7.57
N LYS A 204 31.79 10.01 6.68
CA LYS A 204 32.05 8.90 5.77
C LYS A 204 33.14 9.25 4.78
N TYR A 205 33.08 10.43 4.17
CA TYR A 205 34.12 10.89 3.23
C TYR A 205 35.47 11.04 3.92
N THR A 206 35.49 11.63 5.12
CA THR A 206 36.74 11.81 5.88
C THR A 206 37.35 10.46 6.23
N SER A 207 36.55 9.49 6.70
CA SER A 207 37.02 8.14 7.00
C SER A 207 37.59 7.43 5.76
N GLU A 208 36.87 7.47 4.64
CA GLU A 208 37.32 6.85 3.39
C GLU A 208 38.56 7.51 2.82
N PHE A 209 38.68 8.84 2.90
CA PHE A 209 39.89 9.57 2.55
C PHE A 209 41.09 9.05 3.35
N LEU A 210 40.96 9.03 4.69
CA LEU A 210 42.04 8.60 5.57
C LEU A 210 42.46 7.15 5.29
N ARG A 211 41.49 6.27 5.02
CA ARG A 211 41.71 4.86 4.71
C ARG A 211 42.38 4.68 3.33
N HIS A 212 41.87 5.36 2.31
CA HIS A 212 42.35 5.25 0.93
C HIS A 212 43.84 5.61 0.80
N PHE A 213 44.28 6.63 1.54
CA PHE A 213 45.66 7.09 1.52
C PHE A 213 46.54 6.53 2.65
N GLY A 214 46.03 5.55 3.42
CA GLY A 214 46.82 4.88 4.46
C GLY A 214 47.21 5.77 5.64
N PHE A 215 46.41 6.82 5.92
CA PHE A 215 46.54 7.62 7.14
C PHE A 215 45.96 6.90 8.35
N ILE A 216 44.97 6.03 8.13
CA ILE A 216 44.42 5.14 9.16
C ILE A 216 44.38 3.69 8.68
N TYR A 217 44.49 2.77 9.62
CA TYR A 217 44.12 1.36 9.47
C TYR A 217 43.32 0.91 10.69
N THR A 218 42.49 -0.10 10.49
CA THR A 218 41.67 -0.70 11.54
C THR A 218 42.35 -1.95 12.07
N ASP A 219 42.56 -2.00 13.38
CA ASP A 219 43.03 -3.19 14.10
C ASP A 219 42.06 -3.46 15.26
N GLU A 220 41.41 -4.63 15.28
CA GLU A 220 40.45 -5.03 16.34
C GLU A 220 39.49 -3.91 16.80
N ASP A 221 38.80 -3.26 15.85
CA ASP A 221 37.87 -2.14 16.06
C ASP A 221 38.50 -0.82 16.57
N VAL A 222 39.83 -0.74 16.62
CA VAL A 222 40.60 0.48 16.94
C VAL A 222 41.13 1.12 15.66
N ILE A 223 40.89 2.42 15.50
CA ILE A 223 41.46 3.22 14.42
C ILE A 223 42.86 3.67 14.83
N ILE A 224 43.88 3.20 14.11
CA ILE A 224 45.28 3.57 14.35
C ILE A 224 45.74 4.56 13.28
N TYR A 225 46.29 5.70 13.72
CA TYR A 225 46.80 6.76 12.85
C TYR A 225 48.29 6.57 12.55
N ASN A 226 48.67 6.77 11.28
CA ASN A 226 50.04 6.71 10.79
C ASN A 226 50.78 8.05 11.01
N SER A 227 52.11 8.03 11.13
CA SER A 227 52.99 9.21 11.16
C SER A 227 52.77 10.18 9.99
N ASN A 228 52.35 9.68 8.83
CA ASN A 228 52.04 10.49 7.66
C ASN A 228 50.85 11.44 7.86
N VAL A 229 49.99 11.23 8.86
CA VAL A 229 48.82 12.11 9.10
C VAL A 229 49.24 13.56 9.39
N SER A 230 50.46 13.78 9.89
CA SER A 230 51.03 15.12 10.10
C SER A 230 51.06 15.99 8.83
N ILE A 231 51.12 15.37 7.64
CA ILE A 231 51.07 16.08 6.35
C ILE A 231 49.73 16.83 6.19
N LEU A 232 48.63 16.30 6.74
CA LEU A 232 47.31 16.95 6.69
C LEU A 232 47.30 18.28 7.45
N GLY A 233 48.20 18.48 8.42
CA GLY A 233 48.33 19.71 9.22
C GLY A 233 49.45 20.65 8.79
N SER A 234 50.16 20.31 7.72
CA SER A 234 51.27 21.13 7.22
C SER A 234 50.73 22.37 6.50
N ILE A 235 51.14 23.55 6.96
CA ILE A 235 50.73 24.83 6.35
C ILE A 235 51.62 25.22 5.17
N SER A 236 52.81 24.63 5.05
CA SER A 236 53.84 24.98 4.06
C SER A 236 53.88 24.06 2.84
N SER A 237 53.20 22.91 2.88
CA SER A 237 53.16 21.96 1.77
C SER A 237 51.93 22.18 0.89
N ALA A 238 52.14 22.27 -0.43
CA ALA A 238 51.07 22.11 -1.40
C ALA A 238 50.48 20.70 -1.30
N THR A 239 49.20 20.55 -1.66
CA THR A 239 48.56 19.24 -1.80
C THR A 239 49.42 18.38 -2.73
N PRO A 240 49.93 17.21 -2.29
CA PRO A 240 50.84 16.46 -3.14
C PRO A 240 50.10 15.99 -4.42
N PRO A 241 50.78 15.91 -5.58
CA PRO A 241 50.12 15.62 -6.86
C PRO A 241 49.41 14.26 -6.91
N GLU A 242 49.80 13.32 -6.05
CA GLU A 242 49.16 12.01 -5.89
C GLU A 242 47.76 12.07 -5.27
N PHE A 243 47.38 13.19 -4.64
CA PHE A 243 46.05 13.41 -4.06
C PHE A 243 45.18 14.23 -5.03
N GLN A 244 44.68 13.58 -6.07
CA GLN A 244 43.79 14.20 -7.07
C GLN A 244 42.37 14.44 -6.52
N PRO A 245 41.57 15.34 -7.13
CA PRO A 245 40.15 15.46 -6.83
C PRO A 245 39.44 14.09 -6.93
N PRO A 246 38.48 13.78 -6.04
CA PRO A 246 37.82 14.68 -5.07
C PRO A 246 38.56 14.85 -3.73
N TRP A 247 39.73 14.22 -3.56
CA TRP A 247 40.37 14.05 -2.24
C TRP A 247 41.34 15.15 -1.83
N SER A 248 41.85 15.92 -2.80
CA SER A 248 42.78 17.05 -2.57
C SER A 248 42.31 18.05 -1.51
N HIS A 249 41.00 18.13 -1.30
CA HIS A 249 40.37 19.09 -0.41
C HIS A 249 40.39 18.67 1.07
N PHE A 250 40.75 17.42 1.39
CA PHE A 250 40.76 16.94 2.77
C PHE A 250 42.06 17.26 3.53
N PHE A 251 42.93 18.16 3.03
CA PHE A 251 44.18 18.57 3.69
C PHE A 251 44.00 19.87 4.48
N PHE A 252 43.79 19.77 5.79
CA PHE A 252 43.49 20.92 6.66
C PHE A 252 44.52 22.06 6.59
N GLY A 253 45.82 21.78 6.74
CA GLY A 253 46.87 22.80 6.74
C GLY A 253 47.01 23.50 5.39
N SER A 254 46.91 22.74 4.30
CA SER A 254 46.94 23.26 2.93
C SER A 254 45.69 24.12 2.65
N TRP A 255 44.50 23.64 3.02
CA TRP A 255 43.27 24.40 2.96
C TRP A 255 43.38 25.68 3.79
N LEU A 256 43.85 25.62 5.03
CA LEU A 256 43.97 26.78 5.91
C LEU A 256 44.85 27.86 5.27
N ASN A 257 45.98 27.47 4.68
CA ASN A 257 46.88 28.38 3.98
C ASN A 257 46.26 29.01 2.73
N GLY A 258 45.39 28.28 2.01
CA GLY A 258 44.65 28.80 0.84
C GLY A 258 43.32 29.50 1.17
N SER A 259 42.79 29.31 2.38
CA SER A 259 41.43 29.73 2.74
C SER A 259 41.30 31.23 2.98
N SER A 260 40.05 31.71 2.89
CA SER A 260 39.61 33.06 3.27
C SER A 260 38.95 33.11 4.66
N SER A 261 39.23 32.15 5.56
CA SER A 261 38.69 32.16 6.93
C SER A 261 39.05 33.46 7.65
N SER A 262 38.08 34.09 8.29
CA SER A 262 38.26 35.38 8.99
C SER A 262 39.21 35.28 10.19
N SER A 263 39.34 34.08 10.79
CA SER A 263 40.22 33.82 11.94
C SER A 263 41.58 33.24 11.57
N LYS A 264 41.87 33.07 10.27
CA LYS A 264 43.15 32.52 9.79
C LYS A 264 44.34 33.32 10.30
N SER A 265 44.33 34.64 10.15
CA SER A 265 45.48 35.49 10.52
C SER A 265 45.80 35.41 12.01
N THR A 266 44.77 35.41 12.86
CA THR A 266 44.90 35.27 14.31
C THR A 266 45.45 33.89 14.68
N LEU A 267 44.92 32.83 14.07
CA LEU A 267 45.40 31.48 14.33
C LEU A 267 46.87 31.31 13.94
N LEU A 268 47.27 31.81 12.77
CA LEU A 268 48.64 31.70 12.28
C LEU A 268 49.62 32.55 13.11
N SER A 269 49.23 33.76 13.53
CA SER A 269 50.07 34.63 14.34
C SER A 269 50.35 34.04 15.72
N GLU A 270 49.32 33.53 16.39
CA GLU A 270 49.45 32.90 17.71
C GLU A 270 50.29 31.62 17.64
N ARG A 271 50.21 30.89 16.52
CA ARG A 271 51.02 29.69 16.26
C ARG A 271 52.40 30.00 15.68
N LYS A 272 52.74 31.26 15.39
CA LYS A 272 53.99 31.67 14.74
C LYS A 272 54.30 30.90 13.46
N ASP A 273 53.26 30.67 12.65
CA ASP A 273 53.36 29.91 11.39
C ASP A 273 53.92 28.48 11.56
N GLN A 274 53.70 27.85 12.72
CA GLN A 274 54.06 26.45 12.95
C GLN A 274 52.95 25.50 12.50
N SER A 275 53.32 24.44 11.78
CA SER A 275 52.43 23.34 11.40
C SER A 275 51.77 22.68 12.62
N PHE A 276 50.66 22.00 12.38
CA PHE A 276 49.98 21.23 13.42
C PHE A 276 50.74 19.94 13.73
N THR A 277 50.80 19.59 15.02
CA THR A 277 51.41 18.34 15.46
C THR A 277 50.56 17.14 15.02
N ILE A 278 51.18 15.97 14.99
CA ILE A 278 50.49 14.71 14.68
C ILE A 278 49.29 14.47 15.61
N LEU A 279 49.42 14.85 16.88
CA LEU A 279 48.42 14.65 17.92
C LEU A 279 47.23 15.61 17.74
N GLU A 280 47.50 16.88 17.42
CA GLU A 280 46.46 17.87 17.10
C GLU A 280 45.64 17.46 15.86
N ILE A 281 46.30 17.00 14.81
CA ILE A 281 45.63 16.56 13.58
C ILE A 281 44.87 15.25 13.80
N THR A 282 45.44 14.31 14.54
CA THR A 282 44.74 13.07 14.89
C THR A 282 43.44 13.37 15.64
N ALA A 283 43.49 14.28 16.61
CA ALA A 283 42.30 14.73 17.33
C ALA A 283 41.24 15.36 16.40
N LEU A 284 41.66 16.22 15.46
CA LEU A 284 40.75 16.86 14.50
C LEU A 284 40.03 15.81 13.63
N TYR A 285 40.80 14.94 12.98
CA TYR A 285 40.25 13.98 12.03
C TYR A 285 39.48 12.83 12.71
N LYS A 286 39.83 12.48 13.96
CA LYS A 286 39.06 11.52 14.79
C LYS A 286 37.64 12.00 15.04
N VAL A 287 37.45 13.29 15.29
CA VAL A 287 36.11 13.87 15.42
C VAL A 287 35.42 13.88 14.07
N PHE A 288 36.11 14.32 13.01
CA PHE A 288 35.49 14.50 11.71
C PHE A 288 35.06 13.18 11.08
N SER A 289 35.82 12.10 11.25
CA SER A 289 35.50 10.76 10.74
C SER A 289 34.48 10.01 11.61
N ASN A 290 34.06 10.57 12.75
CA ASN A 290 33.14 9.91 13.68
C ASN A 290 31.77 10.59 13.68
N VAL A 291 30.76 9.92 13.13
CA VAL A 291 29.40 10.46 13.01
C VAL A 291 28.78 10.80 14.37
N THR A 292 29.03 9.99 15.41
CA THR A 292 28.49 10.21 16.75
C THR A 292 29.11 11.43 17.42
N LEU A 293 30.40 11.68 17.21
CA LEU A 293 31.08 12.86 17.76
C LEU A 293 30.74 14.13 16.99
N LEU A 294 30.81 14.09 15.65
CA LEU A 294 30.57 15.28 14.83
C LEU A 294 29.10 15.69 14.85
N GLY A 295 28.19 14.75 14.57
CA GLY A 295 26.79 15.06 14.29
C GLY A 295 25.75 14.32 15.14
N GLY A 296 26.20 13.40 16.00
CA GLY A 296 25.33 12.60 16.85
C GLY A 296 24.25 11.83 16.08
N GLN A 297 23.21 11.41 16.80
CA GLN A 297 22.02 10.82 16.20
C GLN A 297 21.29 11.79 15.25
N ALA A 298 21.34 13.10 15.53
CA ALA A 298 20.64 14.14 14.78
C ALA A 298 21.06 14.22 13.29
N LEU A 299 22.35 14.03 13.00
CA LEU A 299 22.87 13.97 11.63
C LEU A 299 23.01 12.52 11.12
N ALA A 300 23.20 11.52 11.99
CA ALA A 300 23.31 10.12 11.57
C ALA A 300 21.98 9.51 11.09
N LEU A 301 20.88 9.85 11.77
CA LEU A 301 19.52 9.42 11.45
C LEU A 301 18.66 10.67 11.32
N PRO A 302 18.66 11.31 10.15
CA PRO A 302 18.20 12.67 10.06
C PRO A 302 16.75 12.83 10.54
N ASN A 303 16.62 13.56 11.65
CA ASN A 303 15.40 13.75 12.40
C ASN A 303 15.25 15.23 12.70
N VAL A 304 14.50 15.94 11.86
CA VAL A 304 14.28 17.39 11.95
C VAL A 304 13.89 17.86 13.36
N THR A 305 13.07 17.09 14.07
CA THR A 305 12.69 17.41 15.46
C THR A 305 13.90 17.37 16.39
N LEU A 306 14.73 16.33 16.29
CA LEU A 306 15.95 16.23 17.08
C LEU A 306 16.95 17.33 16.70
N GLN A 307 17.06 17.66 15.41
CA GLN A 307 17.92 18.74 14.95
C GLN A 307 17.52 20.10 15.54
N ALA A 308 16.22 20.42 15.59
CA ALA A 308 15.72 21.63 16.23
C ALA A 308 16.01 21.66 17.75
N ILE A 309 15.89 20.51 18.41
CA ILE A 309 16.29 20.35 19.82
C ILE A 309 17.79 20.60 19.98
N CYS A 310 18.61 20.11 19.04
CA CYS A 310 20.07 20.28 19.06
C CYS A 310 20.51 21.71 18.78
N ASP A 311 19.86 22.44 17.87
CA ASP A 311 20.10 23.87 17.66
C ASP A 311 19.77 24.66 18.96
N HIS A 312 18.63 24.40 19.60
CA HIS A 312 18.27 25.06 20.87
C HIS A 312 19.22 24.67 22.02
N TRP A 313 19.63 23.41 22.09
CA TRP A 313 20.61 22.93 23.06
C TRP A 313 21.94 23.66 22.91
N ALA A 314 22.45 23.79 21.68
CA ALA A 314 23.66 24.53 21.39
C ALA A 314 23.51 26.03 21.72
N GLU A 315 22.36 26.65 21.42
CA GLU A 315 22.10 28.05 21.77
C GLU A 315 22.16 28.31 23.28
N ASN A 316 21.61 27.42 24.10
CA ASN A 316 21.73 27.51 25.56
C ASN A 316 23.19 27.41 26.02
N ILE A 317 23.97 26.51 25.40
CA ILE A 317 25.40 26.37 25.69
C ILE A 317 26.15 27.65 25.34
N CYS A 318 25.83 28.28 24.21
CA CYS A 318 26.55 29.46 23.71
C CYS A 318 26.12 30.79 24.35
N SER A 319 24.91 30.91 24.91
CA SER A 319 24.32 32.17 25.43
C SER A 319 24.54 32.45 26.93
N SER A 320 25.37 31.66 27.62
CA SER A 320 25.61 31.71 29.08
C SER A 320 24.39 31.42 29.98
N TYR A 321 23.21 31.18 29.39
CA TYR A 321 21.99 30.83 30.11
C TYR A 321 21.86 29.31 30.21
N TYR A 322 22.38 28.74 31.31
CA TYR A 322 22.41 27.28 31.46
C TYR A 322 21.05 26.73 31.88
N VAL A 323 20.38 26.06 30.94
CA VAL A 323 19.28 25.13 31.25
C VAL A 323 19.73 23.73 30.84
N LYS A 324 19.91 22.85 31.83
CA LYS A 324 20.24 21.45 31.58
C LYS A 324 19.03 20.74 30.97
N LEU A 325 19.07 20.52 29.65
CA LEU A 325 18.09 19.69 28.96
C LEU A 325 18.40 18.21 29.29
N LYS A 326 17.40 17.51 29.84
CA LYS A 326 17.55 16.10 30.23
C LYS A 326 17.52 15.22 28.98
N GLY A 327 18.54 14.39 28.79
CA GLY A 327 18.62 13.44 27.67
C GLY A 327 19.06 14.04 26.32
N VAL A 328 19.71 15.21 26.33
CA VAL A 328 20.27 15.85 25.13
C VAL A 328 21.72 16.23 25.40
N GLY A 329 22.65 15.71 24.59
CA GLY A 329 24.07 15.98 24.67
C GLY A 329 24.82 15.63 23.38
N VAL A 330 26.13 15.41 23.48
CA VAL A 330 26.98 15.06 22.33
C VAL A 330 26.56 13.75 21.64
N PRO A 331 26.12 12.67 22.33
CA PRO A 331 25.65 11.48 21.62
C PRO A 331 24.45 11.74 20.70
N GLU A 332 23.53 12.61 21.13
CA GLU A 332 22.32 12.94 20.36
C GLU A 332 22.60 14.00 19.30
N CYS A 333 23.36 15.04 19.62
CA CYS A 333 23.55 16.22 18.77
C CYS A 333 24.90 16.31 18.07
N GLY A 334 25.94 15.70 18.63
CA GLY A 334 27.31 15.92 18.22
C GLY A 334 27.80 17.35 18.50
N ILE A 335 29.04 17.62 18.13
CA ILE A 335 29.66 18.94 18.35
C ILE A 335 29.37 19.96 17.24
N TYR A 336 28.86 19.52 16.08
CA TYR A 336 28.55 20.39 14.94
C TYR A 336 27.63 21.55 15.36
N TYR A 337 26.57 21.28 16.10
CA TYR A 337 25.62 22.31 16.54
C TYR A 337 26.29 23.34 17.46
N VAL A 338 27.22 22.90 18.32
CA VAL A 338 28.00 23.80 19.19
C VAL A 338 28.94 24.67 18.35
N LEU A 339 29.66 24.09 17.39
CA LEU A 339 30.55 24.81 16.49
C LEU A 339 29.79 25.86 15.65
N LYS A 340 28.65 25.46 15.07
CA LYS A 340 27.75 26.32 14.30
C LYS A 340 27.19 27.46 15.12
N ARG A 341 26.56 27.17 16.27
CA ARG A 341 25.79 28.18 17.02
C ARG A 341 26.68 29.12 17.83
N CYS A 342 27.80 28.63 18.35
CA CYS A 342 28.72 29.48 19.08
C CYS A 342 29.53 30.40 18.14
N GLN A 343 29.47 30.25 16.82
CA GLN A 343 30.17 31.14 15.88
C GLN A 343 29.81 32.62 16.11
N ASP A 344 28.53 32.88 16.38
CA ASP A 344 27.97 34.23 16.55
C ASP A 344 28.17 34.81 17.96
N MET A 345 28.79 34.06 18.89
CA MET A 345 28.90 34.42 20.31
C MET A 345 30.31 34.15 20.88
N ASN A 346 30.65 34.80 22.00
CA ASN A 346 31.84 34.44 22.76
C ASN A 346 31.69 33.02 23.31
N ILE A 347 32.77 32.22 23.23
CA ILE A 347 32.74 30.83 23.67
C ILE A 347 32.59 30.76 25.20
N THR A 348 31.52 30.10 25.67
CA THR A 348 31.27 29.90 27.10
C THR A 348 32.20 28.82 27.67
N SER A 349 32.35 28.79 29.00
CA SER A 349 33.10 27.72 29.69
C SER A 349 32.53 26.33 29.41
N GLN A 350 31.22 26.23 29.19
CA GLN A 350 30.53 24.98 28.88
C GLN A 350 30.82 24.50 27.46
N ALA A 351 30.74 25.42 26.48
CA ALA A 351 31.14 25.12 25.11
C ALA A 351 32.61 24.67 25.07
N ARG A 352 33.47 25.36 25.83
CA ARG A 352 34.89 25.03 25.99
C ARG A 352 35.09 23.61 26.53
N GLU A 353 34.35 23.21 27.56
CA GLU A 353 34.42 21.85 28.13
C GLU A 353 33.95 20.78 27.14
N ILE A 354 32.88 21.05 26.37
CA ILE A 354 32.37 20.10 25.36
C ILE A 354 33.38 19.90 24.24
N LEU A 355 33.93 20.98 23.69
CA LEU A 355 34.96 20.91 22.64
C LEU A 355 36.24 20.26 23.18
N GLN A 356 36.64 20.57 24.41
CA GLN A 356 37.75 19.91 25.08
C GLN A 356 37.54 18.40 25.16
N LYS A 357 36.37 17.92 25.61
CA LYS A 357 36.11 16.47 25.69
C LYS A 357 36.11 15.78 24.34
N ALA A 358 35.69 16.48 23.27
CA ALA A 358 35.64 15.93 21.93
C ALA A 358 37.03 15.85 21.28
N PHE A 359 37.81 16.93 21.36
CA PHE A 359 39.11 17.04 20.70
C PHE A 359 40.32 16.73 21.61
N CYS A 360 40.10 16.60 22.92
CA CYS A 360 41.13 16.32 23.92
C CYS A 360 40.55 15.55 25.12
N PRO A 361 40.14 14.29 24.90
CA PRO A 361 39.64 13.45 25.98
C PRO A 361 40.73 13.20 27.05
N PRO A 362 40.35 13.06 28.33
CA PRO A 362 41.30 12.90 29.42
C PRO A 362 42.12 11.61 29.27
N GLY A 363 43.45 11.73 29.39
CA GLY A 363 44.38 10.60 29.32
C GLY A 363 45.00 10.35 27.94
N GLU A 364 44.72 11.19 26.93
CA GLU A 364 45.44 11.16 25.65
C GLU A 364 46.62 12.16 25.66
N ASP A 365 47.83 11.67 25.35
CA ASP A 365 49.02 12.50 25.21
C ASP A 365 48.94 13.26 23.88
N GLY A 366 48.58 14.54 23.95
CA GLY A 366 48.51 15.48 22.82
C GLY A 366 47.17 15.51 22.10
N CYS A 367 46.65 16.72 21.93
CA CYS A 367 45.28 16.97 21.53
C CYS A 367 45.10 18.46 21.19
N LEU A 368 43.95 18.86 20.64
CA LEU A 368 43.61 20.29 20.55
C LEU A 368 43.08 20.75 21.91
N ASN A 369 43.89 21.49 22.66
CA ASN A 369 43.56 21.95 24.01
C ASN A 369 42.72 23.25 23.96
N PHE A 370 41.40 23.11 24.18
CA PHE A 370 40.45 24.22 24.26
C PHE A 370 40.41 24.87 25.65
N THR A 371 40.77 24.15 26.73
CA THR A 371 40.72 24.70 28.09
C THR A 371 41.92 25.55 28.46
N GLY A 372 43.11 25.17 27.99
CA GLY A 372 44.38 25.85 28.25
C GLY A 372 44.84 26.83 27.15
N ALA A 373 44.08 26.97 26.07
CA ALA A 373 44.40 27.95 25.02
C ALA A 373 44.20 29.40 25.52
N PRO A 374 45.04 30.36 25.07
CA PRO A 374 44.80 31.79 25.27
C PRO A 374 43.41 32.20 24.77
N ASP A 375 42.81 33.20 25.43
CA ASP A 375 41.44 33.65 25.11
C ASP A 375 41.29 34.20 23.68
N ASP A 376 42.39 34.64 23.04
CA ASP A 376 42.40 35.08 21.64
C ASP A 376 42.54 33.91 20.64
N LEU A 377 43.21 32.83 21.04
CA LEU A 377 43.46 31.65 20.19
C LEU A 377 42.22 30.74 20.11
N LEU A 378 41.45 30.69 21.20
CA LEU A 378 40.31 29.78 21.32
C LEU A 378 39.16 30.09 20.33
N PRO A 379 38.69 31.35 20.18
CA PRO A 379 37.73 31.71 19.13
C PRO A 379 38.26 31.39 17.73
N ALA A 380 39.57 31.59 17.52
CA ALA A 380 40.22 31.34 16.23
C ALA A 380 40.22 29.85 15.87
N TYR A 381 40.58 28.95 16.80
CA TYR A 381 40.47 27.51 16.59
C TYR A 381 39.06 27.08 16.22
N ARG A 382 38.07 27.49 17.01
CA ARG A 382 36.67 27.16 16.77
C ARG A 382 36.22 27.62 15.38
N SER A 383 36.48 28.88 15.03
CA SER A 383 36.05 29.43 13.74
C SER A 383 36.72 28.72 12.58
N VAL A 384 38.03 28.49 12.65
CA VAL A 384 38.76 27.81 11.56
C VAL A 384 38.31 26.35 11.41
N ILE A 385 38.06 25.65 12.51
CA ILE A 385 37.53 24.27 12.47
C ILE A 385 36.14 24.25 11.82
N PHE A 386 35.26 25.19 12.18
CA PHE A 386 33.93 25.28 11.59
C PHE A 386 33.99 25.67 10.10
N ASP A 387 34.83 26.64 9.73
CA ASP A 387 35.03 27.05 8.34
C ASP A 387 35.59 25.88 7.49
N PHE A 388 36.47 25.05 8.07
CA PHE A 388 36.99 23.86 7.38
C PHE A 388 35.90 22.82 7.20
N LEU A 389 35.13 22.56 8.26
CA LEU A 389 33.95 21.71 8.21
C LEU A 389 33.01 22.19 7.08
N LEU A 390 32.75 23.49 6.99
CA LEU A 390 31.84 24.06 5.99
C LEU A 390 32.36 23.76 4.58
N PHE A 391 33.65 23.99 4.37
CA PHE A 391 34.33 23.64 3.12
C PHE A 391 34.24 22.15 2.80
N LEU A 392 34.46 21.24 3.77
CA LEU A 392 34.29 19.80 3.54
C LEU A 392 32.85 19.45 3.14
N SER A 393 31.86 20.09 3.76
CA SER A 393 30.46 19.90 3.39
C SER A 393 30.18 20.34 1.95
N GLU A 394 30.80 21.45 1.49
CA GLU A 394 30.68 21.93 0.12
C GLU A 394 31.32 20.96 -0.88
N VAL A 395 32.47 20.37 -0.55
CA VAL A 395 33.14 19.34 -1.38
C VAL A 395 32.28 18.08 -1.49
N VAL A 396 31.69 17.64 -0.37
CA VAL A 396 30.73 16.53 -0.37
C VAL A 396 29.52 16.86 -1.24
N LEU A 397 29.00 18.08 -1.15
CA LEU A 397 27.91 18.54 -2.00
C LEU A 397 28.28 18.54 -3.47
N GLU A 398 29.48 18.96 -3.85
CA GLU A 398 29.97 18.87 -5.23
C GLU A 398 30.04 17.43 -5.73
N SER A 399 30.53 16.51 -4.90
CA SER A 399 30.57 15.09 -5.21
C SER A 399 29.16 14.54 -5.43
N VAL A 400 28.23 14.88 -4.53
CA VAL A 400 26.81 14.53 -4.62
C VAL A 400 26.15 15.15 -5.86
N LYS A 401 26.41 16.43 -6.18
CA LYS A 401 25.88 17.14 -7.36
C LYS A 401 26.33 16.52 -8.67
N SER A 402 27.53 15.94 -8.72
CA SER A 402 28.04 15.28 -9.92
C SER A 402 27.16 14.10 -10.34
N SER A 403 26.45 13.49 -9.37
CA SER A 403 25.36 12.56 -9.65
C SER A 403 24.14 13.34 -10.15
N ARG A 404 23.76 13.14 -11.41
CA ARG A 404 22.53 13.70 -12.02
C ARG A 404 21.26 13.30 -11.27
N ASP A 405 21.35 12.37 -10.32
CA ASP A 405 20.24 11.77 -9.61
C ASP A 405 19.95 12.42 -8.25
N MET A 406 20.86 13.27 -7.78
CA MET A 406 20.77 14.02 -6.52
C MET A 406 20.35 15.47 -6.77
N SER A 407 19.20 15.62 -7.44
CA SER A 407 18.63 16.91 -7.86
C SER A 407 17.11 16.91 -7.65
N PRO A 408 16.45 18.09 -7.47
CA PRO A 408 15.00 18.21 -7.37
C PRO A 408 14.22 17.64 -8.55
N VAL A 409 14.87 17.46 -9.70
CA VAL A 409 14.33 16.81 -10.90
C VAL A 409 15.23 15.65 -11.27
N VAL A 410 14.64 14.53 -11.65
CA VAL A 410 15.36 13.34 -12.12
C VAL A 410 14.83 12.89 -13.47
N THR A 411 15.74 12.47 -14.35
CA THR A 411 15.40 11.88 -15.65
C THR A 411 15.75 10.40 -15.65
N ARG A 412 14.73 9.56 -15.81
CA ARG A 412 14.83 8.10 -15.76
C ARG A 412 13.84 7.42 -16.69
N ASN A 413 14.09 6.15 -17.00
CA ASN A 413 13.14 5.35 -17.75
C ASN A 413 11.86 5.16 -16.93
N GLN A 414 10.69 5.12 -17.57
CA GLN A 414 9.41 4.94 -16.88
C GLN A 414 9.39 3.69 -15.98
N SER A 415 10.05 2.59 -16.39
CA SER A 415 10.14 1.36 -15.62
C SER A 415 10.97 1.49 -14.34
N GLU A 416 12.06 2.27 -14.42
CA GLU A 416 12.88 2.64 -13.27
C GLU A 416 12.11 3.56 -12.32
N LEU A 417 11.33 4.50 -12.83
CA LEU A 417 10.48 5.34 -11.99
C LEU A 417 9.36 4.54 -11.30
N ALA A 418 8.78 3.55 -11.98
CA ALA A 418 7.71 2.70 -11.46
C ALA A 418 8.20 1.71 -10.40
N LEU A 419 9.28 0.99 -10.71
CA LEU A 419 9.79 -0.13 -9.92
C LEU A 419 11.01 0.23 -9.07
N GLY A 420 11.60 1.39 -9.27
CA GLY A 420 12.77 1.90 -8.57
C GLY A 420 14.07 1.58 -9.29
N TYR A 421 15.12 2.34 -9.00
CA TYR A 421 16.47 2.16 -9.58
C TYR A 421 17.56 2.24 -8.52
N ASN A 422 18.78 1.86 -8.90
CA ASN A 422 19.96 2.08 -8.09
C ASN A 422 20.68 3.32 -8.61
N ILE A 423 21.15 4.17 -7.70
CA ILE A 423 22.04 5.28 -8.03
C ILE A 423 23.42 4.97 -7.49
N THR A 424 24.43 5.17 -8.31
CA THR A 424 25.81 5.21 -7.86
C THR A 424 26.16 6.69 -7.67
N VAL A 425 26.36 7.10 -6.41
CA VAL A 425 26.68 8.50 -6.13
C VAL A 425 28.17 8.73 -6.40
N ASP A 426 29.03 7.97 -5.72
CA ASP A 426 30.46 7.87 -5.97
C ASP A 426 31.06 6.62 -5.29
N SER A 427 32.40 6.51 -5.25
CA SER A 427 33.10 5.40 -4.60
C SER A 427 32.95 5.36 -3.07
N VAL A 428 32.49 6.44 -2.44
CA VAL A 428 32.43 6.62 -0.98
C VAL A 428 31.04 6.32 -0.47
N ILE A 429 30.03 7.02 -1.00
CA ILE A 429 28.63 6.79 -0.66
C ILE A 429 28.20 5.42 -1.16
N GLY A 430 28.67 5.02 -2.34
CA GLY A 430 28.37 3.74 -2.95
C GLY A 430 27.03 3.75 -3.68
N VAL A 431 26.33 2.61 -3.63
CA VAL A 431 25.05 2.42 -4.31
C VAL A 431 23.90 2.69 -3.35
N LEU A 432 23.00 3.61 -3.70
CA LEU A 432 21.75 3.84 -2.99
C LEU A 432 20.57 3.28 -3.81
N ARG A 433 19.63 2.64 -3.13
CA ARG A 433 18.40 2.11 -3.74
C ARG A 433 17.30 3.15 -3.64
N VAL A 434 16.82 3.63 -4.78
CA VAL A 434 15.66 4.51 -4.88
C VAL A 434 14.40 3.66 -5.09
N PRO A 435 13.40 3.70 -4.19
CA PRO A 435 12.15 2.99 -4.39
C PRO A 435 11.34 3.63 -5.52
N GLY A 436 10.71 2.80 -6.36
CA GLY A 436 9.83 3.29 -7.42
C GLY A 436 8.45 3.66 -6.89
N VAL A 437 7.69 4.44 -7.64
CA VAL A 437 6.38 4.96 -7.21
C VAL A 437 5.35 3.88 -6.87
N LEU A 438 5.48 2.65 -7.40
CA LEU A 438 4.62 1.51 -7.04
C LEU A 438 5.08 0.75 -5.79
N GLN A 439 6.37 0.87 -5.45
CA GLN A 439 7.01 0.22 -4.29
C GLN A 439 7.17 1.16 -3.10
N MET A 440 7.04 2.47 -3.32
CA MET A 440 7.29 3.50 -2.33
C MET A 440 6.17 3.50 -1.29
N LYS A 441 6.30 2.66 -0.25
CA LYS A 441 5.42 2.68 0.89
C LYS A 441 6.24 2.72 2.19
N TRP A 442 6.35 3.95 2.69
CA TRP A 442 6.78 4.37 4.04
C TRP A 442 8.28 4.40 4.33
N LYS A 443 8.64 5.31 5.25
CA LYS A 443 9.99 5.75 5.64
C LYS A 443 10.94 4.61 6.05
N ASP A 444 10.40 3.45 6.43
CA ASP A 444 11.17 2.37 7.05
C ASP A 444 11.23 1.08 6.19
N GLY A 445 10.66 1.08 4.99
CA GLY A 445 10.65 -0.10 4.10
C GLY A 445 9.91 -1.32 4.66
N THR A 446 9.18 -1.16 5.78
CA THR A 446 8.42 -2.24 6.43
C THR A 446 7.07 -2.42 5.75
N ARG A 447 6.71 -3.68 5.46
CA ARG A 447 5.41 -4.03 4.89
C ARG A 447 4.31 -3.81 5.94
N PRO A 448 3.25 -3.05 5.64
CA PRO A 448 2.24 -2.70 6.62
C PRO A 448 1.49 -3.93 7.11
N LEU A 449 1.28 -4.00 8.43
CA LEU A 449 0.46 -5.04 9.06
C LEU A 449 -1.02 -4.63 8.99
N TRP A 450 -1.82 -5.46 8.34
CA TRP A 450 -3.27 -5.34 8.34
C TRP A 450 -3.82 -6.15 9.51
N ASN A 451 -4.72 -5.55 10.29
CA ASN A 451 -5.60 -6.26 11.21
C ASN A 451 -7.04 -5.93 10.82
N VAL A 452 -7.78 -6.96 10.43
CA VAL A 452 -9.16 -6.86 9.99
C VAL A 452 -10.04 -7.82 10.78
N LEU A 453 -11.31 -7.45 10.96
CA LEU A 453 -12.32 -8.35 11.48
C LEU A 453 -12.62 -9.46 10.48
N THR A 454 -13.09 -10.58 11.02
CA THR A 454 -13.71 -11.67 10.26
C THR A 454 -15.20 -11.67 10.56
N CYS A 455 -15.97 -12.41 9.78
CA CYS A 455 -17.41 -12.55 10.02
C CYS A 455 -17.78 -13.32 11.31
N LEU A 456 -16.80 -13.83 12.06
CA LEU A 456 -17.03 -14.42 13.39
C LEU A 456 -17.38 -13.34 14.41
N ASP A 457 -16.94 -12.10 14.19
CA ASP A 457 -17.30 -10.96 15.02
C ASP A 457 -18.80 -10.69 14.94
N ASP A 458 -19.49 -10.80 16.08
CA ASP A 458 -20.96 -10.78 16.21
C ASP A 458 -21.74 -11.72 15.27
N ARG A 459 -21.02 -12.64 14.61
CA ARG A 459 -21.55 -13.49 13.52
C ARG A 459 -22.18 -12.67 12.39
N ASP A 460 -21.73 -11.44 12.16
CA ASP A 460 -22.26 -10.54 11.12
C ASP A 460 -21.35 -10.54 9.88
N MET A 461 -21.97 -10.68 8.70
CA MET A 461 -21.26 -10.59 7.42
C MET A 461 -20.73 -9.19 7.13
N ASN A 462 -21.34 -8.15 7.71
CA ASN A 462 -20.87 -6.78 7.58
C ASN A 462 -19.51 -6.56 8.25
N ASN A 463 -19.11 -7.43 9.18
CA ASN A 463 -17.80 -7.36 9.83
C ASN A 463 -16.69 -8.04 9.02
N ASN A 464 -17.00 -8.71 7.91
CA ASN A 464 -16.01 -9.43 7.14
C ASN A 464 -14.98 -8.46 6.52
N MET A 465 -13.71 -8.63 6.86
CA MET A 465 -12.58 -7.82 6.38
C MET A 465 -12.69 -6.32 6.70
N VAL A 466 -13.46 -5.94 7.72
CA VAL A 466 -13.48 -4.56 8.21
C VAL A 466 -12.13 -4.25 8.86
N LEU A 467 -11.45 -3.21 8.38
CA LEU A 467 -10.17 -2.79 8.96
C LEU A 467 -10.36 -2.36 10.41
N GLN A 468 -9.48 -2.77 11.31
CA GLN A 468 -9.40 -2.27 12.68
C GLN A 468 -8.10 -1.53 12.91
N ARG A 469 -6.98 -2.09 12.42
CA ARG A 469 -5.67 -1.47 12.54
C ARG A 469 -4.88 -1.59 11.26
N TYR A 470 -4.13 -0.54 10.96
CA TYR A 470 -3.17 -0.49 9.87
C TYR A 470 -1.81 -0.10 10.41
N ASN A 471 -0.83 -0.98 10.26
CA ASN A 471 0.51 -0.86 10.84
C ASN A 471 0.49 -0.52 12.35
N ASN A 472 -0.31 -1.28 13.11
CA ASN A 472 -0.59 -1.07 14.54
C ASN A 472 -1.31 0.24 14.91
N MET A 473 -1.64 1.10 13.94
CA MET A 473 -2.44 2.30 14.17
C MET A 473 -3.93 1.96 14.06
N TRP A 474 -4.73 2.40 15.02
CA TRP A 474 -6.20 2.28 15.00
C TRP A 474 -6.90 3.58 14.61
N SER A 475 -6.16 4.69 14.55
CA SER A 475 -6.65 6.02 14.18
C SER A 475 -5.82 6.65 13.08
N THR A 476 -6.38 7.64 12.39
CA THR A 476 -5.63 8.42 11.39
C THR A 476 -4.45 9.13 12.06
N PRO A 477 -3.24 9.12 11.45
CA PRO A 477 -2.09 9.82 12.00
C PRO A 477 -2.38 11.31 12.29
N ALA A 478 -1.94 11.78 13.46
CA ALA A 478 -2.16 13.15 13.91
C ALA A 478 -1.59 14.21 12.94
N GLN A 479 -0.55 13.83 12.18
CA GLN A 479 0.08 14.67 11.16
C GLN A 479 -0.84 15.01 9.97
N LEU A 480 -1.96 14.29 9.81
CA LEU A 480 -2.93 14.50 8.74
C LEU A 480 -4.15 15.32 9.22
N LEU A 481 -4.23 15.64 10.51
CA LEU A 481 -5.39 16.26 11.15
C LEU A 481 -5.20 17.76 11.35
N ARG A 482 -6.28 18.54 11.24
CA ARG A 482 -6.26 19.97 11.63
C ARG A 482 -6.06 20.14 13.13
N ASN A 483 -6.69 19.27 13.92
CA ASN A 483 -6.49 19.19 15.37
C ASN A 483 -5.80 17.86 15.72
N PRO A 484 -4.52 17.88 16.11
CA PRO A 484 -3.74 16.67 16.37
C PRO A 484 -4.20 15.90 17.61
N ASN A 485 -5.07 16.47 18.45
CA ASN A 485 -5.63 15.81 19.63
C ASN A 485 -6.83 14.90 19.29
N LEU A 486 -7.36 14.97 18.07
CA LEU A 486 -8.44 14.10 17.64
C LEU A 486 -7.89 12.72 17.24
N THR A 487 -8.70 11.69 17.42
CA THR A 487 -8.33 10.29 17.15
C THR A 487 -9.38 9.60 16.28
N PRO A 488 -9.62 10.08 15.03
CA PRO A 488 -10.61 9.48 14.16
C PRO A 488 -10.22 8.05 13.81
N SER A 489 -11.15 7.11 13.98
CA SER A 489 -10.92 5.68 13.76
C SER A 489 -10.56 5.37 12.31
N LEU A 490 -9.75 4.34 12.09
CA LEU A 490 -9.51 3.74 10.77
C LEU A 490 -10.57 2.68 10.42
N THR A 491 -11.49 2.36 11.34
CA THR A 491 -12.51 1.33 11.14
C THR A 491 -13.35 1.59 9.89
N SER A 492 -13.19 0.73 8.87
CA SER A 492 -13.84 0.91 7.58
C SER A 492 -13.75 -0.33 6.70
N PHE A 493 -14.55 -0.33 5.63
CA PHE A 493 -14.61 -1.40 4.66
C PHE A 493 -13.34 -1.50 3.80
N THR A 494 -13.06 -2.71 3.32
CA THR A 494 -11.92 -2.99 2.42
C THR A 494 -12.42 -3.64 1.13
N ASP A 495 -12.66 -4.96 1.18
CA ASP A 495 -13.09 -5.82 0.07
C ASP A 495 -14.59 -6.21 0.17
N PHE A 496 -15.22 -5.85 1.29
CA PHE A 496 -16.64 -6.07 1.58
C PHE A 496 -17.25 -4.78 2.12
N ALA A 497 -18.54 -4.59 1.87
CA ALA A 497 -19.39 -3.51 2.35
C ALA A 497 -20.67 -4.10 2.98
N THR A 498 -21.64 -3.24 3.29
CA THR A 498 -22.89 -3.67 3.92
C THR A 498 -23.67 -4.64 3.02
N SER A 499 -24.02 -5.78 3.59
CA SER A 499 -24.85 -6.82 2.97
C SER A 499 -26.33 -6.64 3.34
N CYS A 500 -27.23 -7.23 2.54
CA CYS A 500 -28.66 -7.23 2.85
C CYS A 500 -28.99 -8.06 4.10
N SER A 501 -29.61 -7.42 5.11
CA SER A 501 -29.87 -8.03 6.43
C SER A 501 -31.02 -9.05 6.50
N ALA A 502 -31.66 -9.42 5.39
CA ALA A 502 -32.58 -10.56 5.33
C ALA A 502 -32.88 -10.96 3.88
N LEU A 503 -32.32 -12.08 3.42
CA LEU A 503 -32.73 -12.71 2.16
C LEU A 503 -34.15 -13.27 2.32
N ARG A 504 -35.12 -12.71 1.59
CA ARG A 504 -36.49 -13.24 1.50
C ARG A 504 -36.78 -13.66 0.06
N ALA A 505 -37.52 -14.75 -0.12
CA ALA A 505 -38.04 -15.09 -1.44
C ALA A 505 -38.89 -13.93 -1.97
N CYS A 506 -38.71 -13.59 -3.25
CA CYS A 506 -39.40 -12.49 -3.93
C CYS A 506 -39.10 -11.07 -3.41
N ALA A 507 -38.11 -10.88 -2.54
CA ALA A 507 -37.65 -9.56 -2.15
C ALA A 507 -36.39 -9.20 -2.95
N THR A 508 -36.36 -8.00 -3.51
CA THR A 508 -35.12 -7.37 -3.96
C THR A 508 -34.51 -6.58 -2.80
N CYS A 509 -33.19 -6.46 -2.84
CA CYS A 509 -32.40 -5.74 -1.85
C CYS A 509 -32.67 -4.23 -1.93
N TYR A 510 -33.63 -3.72 -1.16
CA TYR A 510 -34.03 -2.30 -1.24
C TYR A 510 -33.34 -1.36 -0.24
N SER A 511 -32.65 -1.88 0.78
CA SER A 511 -32.13 -1.08 1.91
C SER A 511 -30.60 -1.07 2.00
N LEU A 512 -29.93 -0.67 0.92
CA LEU A 512 -28.49 -0.40 0.99
C LEU A 512 -28.23 1.00 1.56
N PRO A 513 -27.09 1.21 2.23
CA PRO A 513 -26.72 2.51 2.75
C PRO A 513 -26.48 3.51 1.61
N ALA A 514 -26.87 4.76 1.83
CA ALA A 514 -26.65 5.87 0.89
C ALA A 514 -25.16 6.19 0.68
N SER A 515 -24.31 5.81 1.65
CA SER A 515 -22.86 6.00 1.59
C SER A 515 -22.16 4.86 2.32
N ILE A 516 -21.01 4.41 1.79
CA ILE A 516 -20.13 3.43 2.42
C ILE A 516 -18.74 4.04 2.61
N THR A 517 -18.03 3.66 3.66
CA THR A 517 -16.70 4.20 3.94
C THR A 517 -15.63 3.15 3.70
N ILE A 518 -14.68 3.43 2.81
CA ILE A 518 -13.63 2.50 2.42
C ILE A 518 -12.26 3.04 2.83
N PHE A 519 -11.41 2.19 3.38
CA PHE A 519 -10.04 2.58 3.71
C PHE A 519 -9.22 2.84 2.44
N MET A 520 -8.64 4.04 2.32
CA MET A 520 -7.69 4.38 1.27
C MET A 520 -6.27 4.44 1.83
N GLU A 521 -5.45 3.43 1.50
CA GLU A 521 -4.09 3.28 2.00
C GLU A 521 -3.21 4.49 1.69
N ASP A 522 -3.33 5.07 0.50
CA ASP A 522 -2.49 6.19 0.05
C ASP A 522 -2.89 7.54 0.69
N LEU A 523 -4.07 7.61 1.30
CA LEU A 523 -4.54 8.75 2.11
C LEU A 523 -4.48 8.48 3.61
N LEU A 524 -4.19 7.24 4.02
CA LEU A 524 -4.22 6.73 5.41
C LEU A 524 -5.50 7.07 6.19
N ARG A 525 -6.65 7.05 5.51
CA ARG A 525 -7.92 7.30 6.18
C ARG A 525 -9.09 6.58 5.50
N PRO A 526 -10.19 6.39 6.23
CA PRO A 526 -11.47 6.05 5.63
C PRO A 526 -11.98 7.20 4.74
N VAL A 527 -12.55 6.85 3.58
CA VAL A 527 -13.10 7.80 2.62
C VAL A 527 -14.50 7.36 2.20
N PRO A 528 -15.51 8.26 2.24
CA PRO A 528 -16.88 7.91 1.88
C PRO A 528 -17.08 7.84 0.37
N PHE A 529 -17.88 6.86 -0.05
CA PHE A 529 -18.36 6.67 -1.40
C PHE A 529 -19.89 6.67 -1.36
N ASP A 530 -20.49 7.56 -2.13
CA ASP A 530 -21.94 7.75 -2.16
C ASP A 530 -22.57 6.91 -3.26
N LEU A 531 -23.76 6.39 -2.98
CA LEU A 531 -24.51 5.60 -3.94
C LEU A 531 -24.90 6.45 -5.15
N ASN A 532 -24.45 6.06 -6.33
CA ASN A 532 -24.69 6.79 -7.57
C ASN A 532 -25.77 6.13 -8.42
N SER A 533 -25.63 4.82 -8.71
CA SER A 533 -26.55 4.09 -9.58
C SER A 533 -26.57 2.59 -9.27
N SER A 534 -27.58 1.88 -9.78
CA SER A 534 -27.56 0.42 -9.92
C SER A 534 -27.28 0.05 -11.37
N SER A 535 -26.61 -1.07 -11.57
CA SER A 535 -26.31 -1.64 -12.89
C SER A 535 -26.34 -3.17 -12.82
N SER A 536 -26.10 -3.84 -13.95
CA SER A 536 -25.97 -5.30 -13.98
C SER A 536 -24.58 -5.67 -14.50
N LEU A 537 -23.88 -6.52 -13.75
CA LEU A 537 -22.61 -7.11 -14.17
C LEU A 537 -22.79 -8.63 -14.26
N SER A 538 -22.51 -9.21 -15.43
CA SER A 538 -22.62 -10.66 -15.66
C SER A 538 -23.99 -11.28 -15.31
N ASP A 539 -25.07 -10.54 -15.55
CA ASP A 539 -26.47 -10.85 -15.20
C ASP A 539 -26.77 -10.87 -13.69
N VAL A 540 -26.01 -10.11 -12.90
CA VAL A 540 -26.24 -9.89 -11.46
C VAL A 540 -26.38 -8.41 -11.19
N ASP A 541 -27.42 -8.03 -10.44
CA ASP A 541 -27.64 -6.64 -10.06
C ASP A 541 -26.58 -6.19 -9.07
N VAL A 542 -25.94 -5.05 -9.35
CA VAL A 542 -24.86 -4.48 -8.56
C VAL A 542 -25.08 -2.97 -8.35
N TYR A 543 -24.48 -2.44 -7.29
CA TYR A 543 -24.61 -1.03 -6.92
C TYR A 543 -23.27 -0.32 -7.06
N ASN A 544 -23.32 0.82 -7.74
CA ASN A 544 -22.16 1.65 -8.04
C ASN A 544 -22.09 2.80 -7.04
N TYR A 545 -21.04 2.78 -6.22
CA TYR A 545 -20.69 3.82 -5.28
C TYR A 545 -19.55 4.66 -5.84
N THR A 546 -19.70 5.98 -5.88
CA THR A 546 -18.67 6.90 -6.38
C THR A 546 -18.06 7.67 -5.24
N LEU A 547 -16.75 7.95 -5.31
CA LEU A 547 -16.07 8.76 -4.30
C LEU A 547 -16.78 10.10 -4.13
N ASN A 548 -17.14 10.42 -2.88
CA ASN A 548 -17.56 11.77 -2.55
C ASN A 548 -16.33 12.69 -2.66
N LYS A 549 -16.27 13.48 -3.73
CA LYS A 549 -15.10 14.31 -4.04
C LYS A 549 -14.93 15.45 -3.03
N ASP A 550 -15.99 15.90 -2.37
CA ASP A 550 -15.98 17.04 -1.44
C ASP A 550 -15.05 16.80 -0.25
N VAL A 551 -14.84 15.54 0.15
CA VAL A 551 -13.93 15.17 1.25
C VAL A 551 -12.45 15.44 0.95
N LEU A 552 -12.12 15.72 -0.31
CA LEU A 552 -10.80 16.17 -0.76
C LEU A 552 -10.77 17.66 -1.11
N PHE A 553 -11.91 18.35 -1.16
CA PHE A 553 -11.97 19.81 -1.37
C PHE A 553 -12.09 20.57 -0.05
N THR A 554 -12.90 20.06 0.87
CA THR A 554 -13.17 20.68 2.17
C THR A 554 -13.25 19.61 3.26
N SER A 555 -12.54 19.81 4.35
CA SER A 555 -12.63 18.95 5.53
C SER A 555 -12.31 19.73 6.79
N ASP A 556 -13.17 19.60 7.81
CA ASP A 556 -12.92 20.16 9.15
C ASP A 556 -11.94 19.30 9.96
N LEU A 557 -11.80 18.02 9.58
CA LEU A 557 -10.99 17.04 10.29
C LEU A 557 -9.56 16.95 9.72
N TYR A 558 -9.44 16.88 8.40
CA TYR A 558 -8.17 16.61 7.72
C TYR A 558 -7.54 17.88 7.14
N LEU A 559 -6.21 17.89 7.05
CA LEU A 559 -5.44 18.94 6.39
C LEU A 559 -5.61 18.83 4.87
N VAL A 560 -6.73 19.37 4.39
CA VAL A 560 -7.15 19.34 3.00
C VAL A 560 -7.42 20.75 2.52
N ASP A 561 -6.97 21.06 1.31
CA ASP A 561 -7.23 22.33 0.63
C ASP A 561 -7.34 22.12 -0.88
N GLN A 562 -8.43 22.60 -1.48
CA GLN A 562 -8.62 22.67 -2.94
C GLN A 562 -8.34 21.36 -3.71
N GLY A 563 -8.79 20.22 -3.21
CA GLY A 563 -8.63 18.92 -3.88
C GLY A 563 -7.37 18.15 -3.46
N LEU A 564 -6.57 18.72 -2.55
CA LEU A 564 -5.28 18.20 -2.11
C LEU A 564 -5.25 17.97 -0.60
N GLN A 565 -4.96 16.74 -0.18
CA GLN A 565 -4.63 16.38 1.20
C GLN A 565 -3.12 16.53 1.42
N ALA A 566 -2.72 17.25 2.47
CA ALA A 566 -1.33 17.38 2.87
C ALA A 566 -0.76 16.04 3.34
N MET A 567 0.40 15.67 2.82
CA MET A 567 1.12 14.42 3.13
C MET A 567 2.51 14.66 3.73
N SER A 568 2.88 15.92 3.98
CA SER A 568 4.24 16.30 4.38
C SER A 568 4.70 15.66 5.69
N GLY A 569 3.84 15.63 6.72
CA GLY A 569 4.19 15.04 8.01
C GLY A 569 4.33 13.52 7.99
N ILE A 570 3.86 12.90 6.91
CA ILE A 570 3.97 11.45 6.66
C ILE A 570 5.23 11.12 5.86
N THR A 571 5.48 11.89 4.81
CA THR A 571 6.49 11.57 3.81
C THR A 571 7.87 12.12 4.17
N GLY A 572 7.92 13.14 5.03
CA GLY A 572 9.15 13.84 5.41
C GLY A 572 9.57 14.94 4.43
N TYR A 573 8.76 15.25 3.41
CA TYR A 573 8.99 16.36 2.48
C TYR A 573 7.65 16.98 2.08
N THR A 574 7.68 18.23 1.61
CA THR A 574 6.45 18.95 1.27
C THR A 574 5.71 18.27 0.12
N SER A 575 4.55 17.67 0.40
CA SER A 575 3.82 16.83 -0.56
C SER A 575 2.33 16.77 -0.28
N TRP A 576 1.57 16.39 -1.31
CA TRP A 576 0.12 16.27 -1.27
C TRP A 576 -0.38 15.11 -2.13
N ALA A 577 -1.47 14.48 -1.70
CA ALA A 577 -2.24 13.53 -2.48
C ALA A 577 -3.59 14.15 -2.85
N GLY A 578 -4.06 13.95 -4.07
CA GLY A 578 -5.34 14.50 -4.52
C GLY A 578 -5.93 13.76 -5.69
N LEU A 579 -7.02 14.26 -6.25
CA LEU A 579 -7.59 13.70 -7.47
C LEU A 579 -6.66 13.96 -8.68
N PRO A 580 -6.65 13.10 -9.71
CA PRO A 580 -5.98 13.38 -10.97
C PRO A 580 -6.35 14.75 -11.51
N HIS A 581 -5.34 15.51 -11.94
CA HIS A 581 -5.47 16.87 -12.47
C HIS A 581 -6.03 17.90 -11.47
N ALA A 582 -6.27 17.52 -10.21
CA ALA A 582 -6.55 18.47 -9.16
C ALA A 582 -5.28 19.26 -8.90
N VAL A 583 -5.34 20.52 -9.27
CA VAL A 583 -4.29 21.49 -9.07
C VAL A 583 -4.83 22.47 -8.06
N GLY A 584 -4.16 22.60 -6.91
CA GLY A 584 -4.52 23.64 -5.95
C GLY A 584 -4.56 25.00 -6.68
N GLY A 585 -5.41 25.91 -6.22
CA GLY A 585 -5.63 27.23 -6.83
C GLY A 585 -4.34 28.04 -7.02
N SER A 586 -3.28 27.75 -6.26
CA SER A 586 -1.96 28.36 -6.40
C SER A 586 -1.21 27.98 -7.68
N ILE A 587 -1.58 26.90 -8.38
CA ILE A 587 -0.90 26.42 -9.61
C ILE A 587 -1.81 26.35 -10.84
N ALA A 588 -3.03 26.91 -10.76
CA ALA A 588 -3.95 27.00 -11.91
C ALA A 588 -3.36 27.73 -13.15
N HIS A 589 -2.29 28.49 -12.97
CA HIS A 589 -1.59 29.23 -14.02
C HIS A 589 -0.44 28.45 -14.68
N LEU A 590 -0.11 27.24 -14.21
CA LEU A 590 0.94 26.42 -14.80
C LEU A 590 0.52 25.90 -16.18
N LYS A 591 1.48 25.81 -17.11
CA LYS A 591 1.25 25.19 -18.41
C LYS A 591 1.26 23.68 -18.25
N MET A 592 0.11 23.05 -18.46
CA MET A 592 -0.08 21.61 -18.32
C MET A 592 -0.74 21.04 -19.57
N GLU A 593 0.01 20.27 -20.35
CA GLU A 593 -0.49 19.51 -21.49
C GLU A 593 -0.99 18.15 -21.01
N LYS A 594 -2.31 17.93 -21.11
CA LYS A 594 -3.00 16.72 -20.66
C LYS A 594 -3.11 15.74 -21.82
N SER A 595 -2.78 14.47 -21.61
CA SER A 595 -2.95 13.43 -22.62
C SER A 595 -4.34 12.80 -22.56
N GLN A 596 -4.95 12.72 -21.37
CA GLN A 596 -6.25 12.09 -21.19
C GLN A 596 -7.09 12.72 -20.08
N LYS A 597 -8.43 12.67 -20.21
CA LYS A 597 -9.34 13.05 -19.12
C LYS A 597 -9.41 11.90 -18.10
N PRO A 598 -9.19 12.14 -16.80
CA PRO A 598 -9.33 11.14 -15.76
C PRO A 598 -10.78 10.61 -15.68
N GLY A 599 -10.93 9.32 -15.41
CA GLY A 599 -12.23 8.70 -15.16
C GLY A 599 -12.74 8.98 -13.74
N ASP A 600 -13.82 8.32 -13.35
CA ASP A 600 -14.30 8.39 -11.95
C ASP A 600 -13.62 7.36 -11.05
N THR A 601 -13.56 7.68 -9.75
CA THR A 601 -13.17 6.74 -8.69
C THR A 601 -14.44 6.13 -8.12
N PHE A 602 -14.60 4.81 -8.23
CA PHE A 602 -15.83 4.11 -7.88
C PHE A 602 -15.58 2.70 -7.37
N VAL A 603 -16.59 2.17 -6.69
CA VAL A 603 -16.64 0.80 -6.16
C VAL A 603 -17.99 0.20 -6.51
N VAL A 604 -17.96 -1.02 -7.03
CA VAL A 604 -19.14 -1.79 -7.40
C VAL A 604 -19.33 -2.87 -6.36
N VAL A 605 -20.50 -2.88 -5.73
CA VAL A 605 -20.84 -3.79 -4.62
C VAL A 605 -21.99 -4.67 -5.05
N GLU A 606 -21.83 -5.98 -4.86
CA GLU A 606 -22.95 -6.91 -4.97
C GLU A 606 -23.81 -6.83 -3.68
N PRO A 607 -25.11 -6.57 -3.81
CA PRO A 607 -25.98 -6.18 -2.69
C PRO A 607 -26.25 -7.29 -1.67
N VAL A 608 -26.38 -8.54 -2.11
CA VAL A 608 -26.78 -9.64 -1.23
C VAL A 608 -25.66 -9.96 -0.24
N THR A 609 -24.44 -9.93 -0.75
CA THR A 609 -23.22 -10.43 -0.13
C THR A 609 -22.41 -9.31 0.50
N GLY A 610 -22.56 -8.09 -0.03
CA GLY A 610 -21.72 -6.96 0.30
C GLY A 610 -20.34 -7.06 -0.35
N ARG A 611 -20.02 -8.10 -1.14
CA ARG A 611 -18.70 -8.25 -1.73
C ARG A 611 -18.47 -7.17 -2.79
N VAL A 612 -17.30 -6.54 -2.74
CA VAL A 612 -16.85 -5.64 -3.81
C VAL A 612 -16.50 -6.49 -5.03
N TRP A 613 -17.03 -6.12 -6.20
CA TRP A 613 -16.76 -6.80 -7.46
C TRP A 613 -15.76 -6.03 -8.31
N GLU A 614 -15.88 -4.71 -8.32
CA GLU A 614 -14.94 -3.83 -9.00
C GLU A 614 -14.56 -2.67 -8.09
N LYS A 615 -13.29 -2.31 -8.10
CA LYS A 615 -12.78 -1.14 -7.40
C LYS A 615 -11.82 -0.42 -8.32
N HIS A 616 -12.19 0.81 -8.68
CA HIS A 616 -11.37 1.70 -9.48
C HIS A 616 -11.03 2.92 -8.64
N THR A 617 -9.76 3.06 -8.28
CA THR A 617 -9.25 4.21 -7.52
C THR A 617 -8.24 4.99 -8.32
N GLN A 618 -8.27 6.31 -8.18
CA GLN A 618 -7.35 7.20 -8.88
C GLN A 618 -6.87 8.31 -7.95
N LEU A 619 -5.56 8.52 -7.88
CA LEU A 619 -4.93 9.57 -7.09
C LEU A 619 -3.71 10.14 -7.80
N GLN A 620 -3.48 11.43 -7.60
CA GLN A 620 -2.31 12.18 -8.01
C GLN A 620 -1.43 12.51 -6.82
N TRP A 621 -0.12 12.38 -7.03
CA TRP A 621 0.90 12.81 -6.11
C TRP A 621 1.51 14.13 -6.57
N ASN A 622 1.63 15.07 -5.64
CA ASN A 622 2.21 16.38 -5.86
C ASN A 622 3.30 16.62 -4.81
N ALA A 623 4.34 17.36 -5.19
CA ALA A 623 5.46 17.69 -4.32
C ALA A 623 5.92 19.13 -4.54
N ALA A 624 6.50 19.74 -3.52
CA ALA A 624 7.09 21.08 -3.64
C ALA A 624 8.60 21.04 -3.39
N VAL A 625 9.31 21.89 -4.12
CA VAL A 625 10.70 22.22 -3.82
C VAL A 625 10.70 23.24 -2.68
N SER A 626 11.48 22.97 -1.63
CA SER A 626 11.64 23.88 -0.49
C SER A 626 12.42 25.13 -0.90
N ASN A 627 12.29 26.22 -0.13
CA ASN A 627 13.03 27.45 -0.37
C ASN A 627 14.55 27.23 -0.38
N GLU A 628 15.04 26.41 0.56
CA GLU A 628 16.45 26.06 0.64
C GLU A 628 16.90 25.38 -0.64
N SER A 629 16.21 24.33 -1.07
CA SER A 629 16.52 23.59 -2.30
C SER A 629 16.37 24.39 -3.59
N ALA A 630 15.46 25.37 -3.60
CA ALA A 630 15.15 26.22 -4.74
C ALA A 630 16.28 27.20 -5.11
N PHE A 631 17.02 27.65 -4.10
CA PHE A 631 18.13 28.61 -4.26
C PHE A 631 19.49 28.00 -3.97
N PHE A 632 19.52 26.74 -3.56
CA PHE A 632 20.75 26.03 -3.31
C PHE A 632 21.62 25.92 -4.57
N ASN A 633 22.91 26.21 -4.41
CA ASN A 633 23.93 26.05 -5.45
C ASN A 633 23.59 26.72 -6.80
N GLY A 634 23.18 27.98 -6.76
CA GLY A 634 22.93 28.77 -7.97
C GLY A 634 21.64 28.39 -8.71
N ARG A 635 20.83 27.47 -8.17
CA ARG A 635 19.46 27.25 -8.63
C ARG A 635 18.63 28.52 -8.43
N LYS A 636 17.63 28.68 -9.30
CA LYS A 636 16.67 29.78 -9.28
C LYS A 636 15.31 29.19 -9.63
N VAL A 637 14.76 28.38 -8.74
CA VAL A 637 13.43 27.78 -8.95
C VAL A 637 12.35 28.84 -8.71
N SER A 638 11.44 29.05 -9.66
CA SER A 638 10.40 30.08 -9.55
C SER A 638 9.12 29.63 -8.82
N ALA A 639 8.84 28.33 -8.82
CA ALA A 639 7.62 27.72 -8.27
C ALA A 639 7.85 27.08 -6.89
N VAL A 640 8.52 27.80 -6.00
CA VAL A 640 8.85 27.33 -4.65
C VAL A 640 7.57 27.13 -3.83
N HIS A 641 7.49 26.05 -3.04
CA HIS A 641 6.33 25.71 -2.19
C HIS A 641 5.01 25.45 -2.94
N LEU A 642 5.02 25.44 -4.27
CA LEU A 642 3.85 25.10 -5.06
C LEU A 642 3.68 23.58 -5.17
N PRO A 643 2.44 23.04 -5.14
CA PRO A 643 2.18 21.60 -5.24
C PRO A 643 2.37 21.12 -6.69
N LEU A 644 3.61 20.98 -7.13
CA LEU A 644 3.95 20.56 -8.48
C LEU A 644 3.52 19.10 -8.70
N PRO A 645 2.80 18.79 -9.79
CA PRO A 645 2.34 17.44 -10.03
C PRO A 645 3.50 16.54 -10.45
N VAL A 646 3.54 15.30 -9.93
CA VAL A 646 4.64 14.34 -10.17
C VAL A 646 4.16 13.18 -11.03
N TYR A 647 3.15 12.48 -10.55
CA TYR A 647 2.50 11.38 -11.24
C TYR A 647 1.09 11.20 -10.69
N TRP A 648 0.24 10.52 -11.45
CA TRP A 648 -1.01 9.98 -10.94
C TRP A 648 -1.18 8.55 -11.43
N TRP A 649 -2.03 7.82 -10.74
CA TRP A 649 -2.28 6.43 -11.06
C TRP A 649 -3.76 6.12 -11.09
N HIS A 650 -4.12 5.11 -11.87
CA HIS A 650 -5.42 4.45 -11.86
C HIS A 650 -5.22 2.98 -11.51
N ARG A 651 -5.74 2.55 -10.36
CA ARG A 651 -5.69 1.17 -9.90
C ARG A 651 -7.07 0.57 -10.07
N SER A 652 -7.15 -0.57 -10.75
CA SER A 652 -8.35 -1.37 -10.90
C SER A 652 -8.14 -2.72 -10.23
N ALA A 653 -9.10 -3.14 -9.41
CA ALA A 653 -9.23 -4.51 -8.95
C ALA A 653 -10.62 -5.01 -9.36
N VAL A 654 -10.65 -6.02 -10.22
CA VAL A 654 -11.87 -6.63 -10.73
C VAL A 654 -11.89 -8.09 -10.31
N ILE A 655 -13.02 -8.56 -9.79
CA ILE A 655 -13.18 -9.95 -9.40
C ILE A 655 -13.04 -10.87 -10.62
N SER A 656 -12.30 -11.98 -10.47
CA SER A 656 -12.05 -12.87 -11.60
C SER A 656 -13.31 -13.60 -12.05
N SER A 657 -13.40 -13.95 -13.34
CA SER A 657 -14.61 -14.53 -13.93
C SER A 657 -15.05 -15.84 -13.25
N SER A 658 -14.10 -16.65 -12.78
CA SER A 658 -14.40 -17.90 -12.05
C SER A 658 -15.14 -17.67 -10.73
N GLN A 659 -14.84 -16.56 -10.05
CA GLN A 659 -15.56 -16.17 -8.84
C GLN A 659 -16.96 -15.65 -9.18
N VAL A 660 -17.11 -14.87 -10.25
CA VAL A 660 -18.42 -14.38 -10.71
C VAL A 660 -19.37 -15.52 -11.07
N ASP A 661 -18.88 -16.56 -11.76
CA ASP A 661 -19.70 -17.73 -12.12
C ASP A 661 -20.21 -18.48 -10.88
N TYR A 662 -19.36 -18.65 -9.86
CA TYR A 662 -19.75 -19.24 -8.59
C TYR A 662 -20.90 -18.44 -7.94
N TYR A 663 -20.80 -17.11 -7.95
CA TYR A 663 -21.84 -16.22 -7.43
C TYR A 663 -23.15 -16.26 -8.22
N LYS A 664 -23.05 -16.29 -9.55
CA LYS A 664 -24.21 -16.38 -10.45
C LYS A 664 -25.04 -17.63 -10.18
N HIS A 665 -24.37 -18.76 -9.93
CA HIS A 665 -25.06 -19.99 -9.56
C HIS A 665 -25.81 -19.88 -8.23
N LEU A 666 -25.24 -19.17 -7.25
CA LEU A 666 -25.79 -19.10 -5.90
C LEU A 666 -26.93 -18.07 -5.76
N VAL A 667 -26.78 -16.88 -6.34
CA VAL A 667 -27.68 -15.74 -6.07
C VAL A 667 -28.71 -15.55 -7.18
N SER A 668 -28.29 -15.50 -8.45
CA SER A 668 -29.19 -15.13 -9.55
C SER A 668 -30.04 -16.29 -10.08
N ARG A 669 -29.62 -17.55 -9.92
CA ARG A 669 -30.44 -18.70 -10.33
C ARG A 669 -31.37 -19.21 -9.23
N LEU A 670 -30.87 -19.31 -8.02
CA LEU A 670 -31.57 -20.01 -6.94
C LEU A 670 -32.64 -19.12 -6.28
N MET A 671 -32.41 -17.81 -6.14
CA MET A 671 -33.39 -16.89 -5.52
C MET A 671 -34.66 -16.67 -6.37
N PRO A 672 -34.58 -16.46 -7.70
CA PRO A 672 -35.78 -16.40 -8.55
C PRO A 672 -36.52 -17.74 -8.61
N VAL A 673 -35.82 -18.87 -8.56
CA VAL A 673 -36.44 -20.21 -8.48
C VAL A 673 -37.20 -20.38 -7.17
N ALA A 674 -36.64 -19.93 -6.04
CA ALA A 674 -37.33 -19.94 -4.75
C ALA A 674 -38.59 -19.06 -4.78
N CYS A 675 -38.51 -17.87 -5.38
CA CYS A 675 -39.65 -16.99 -5.57
C CYS A 675 -40.73 -17.62 -6.49
N GLY A 676 -40.31 -18.13 -7.65
CA GLY A 676 -41.19 -18.81 -8.61
C GLY A 676 -41.83 -20.07 -8.02
N GLY A 677 -41.10 -20.81 -7.20
CA GLY A 677 -41.60 -21.94 -6.44
C GLY A 677 -42.64 -21.52 -5.41
N LEU A 678 -42.34 -20.52 -4.57
CA LEU A 678 -43.28 -20.00 -3.58
C LEU A 678 -44.58 -19.53 -4.24
N VAL A 679 -44.51 -18.70 -5.27
CA VAL A 679 -45.69 -18.16 -5.97
C VAL A 679 -46.40 -19.26 -6.77
N GLY A 680 -45.66 -20.01 -7.59
CA GLY A 680 -46.19 -21.04 -8.48
C GLY A 680 -46.86 -22.18 -7.73
N PHE A 681 -46.17 -22.79 -6.76
CA PHE A 681 -46.75 -23.88 -5.96
C PHE A 681 -47.93 -23.40 -5.11
N SER A 682 -47.90 -22.16 -4.59
CA SER A 682 -49.04 -21.62 -3.82
C SER A 682 -50.28 -21.43 -4.69
N VAL A 683 -50.13 -20.88 -5.90
CA VAL A 683 -51.26 -20.69 -6.82
C VAL A 683 -51.85 -22.04 -7.25
N VAL A 684 -51.00 -23.00 -7.65
CA VAL A 684 -51.44 -24.34 -8.05
C VAL A 684 -52.10 -25.05 -6.86
N ALA A 685 -51.53 -24.96 -5.66
CA ALA A 685 -52.09 -25.55 -4.44
C ALA A 685 -53.50 -25.04 -4.15
N VAL A 686 -53.73 -23.73 -4.25
CA VAL A 686 -55.05 -23.11 -4.02
C VAL A 686 -56.05 -23.57 -5.08
N LEU A 687 -55.67 -23.59 -6.36
CA LEU A 687 -56.56 -24.06 -7.44
C LEU A 687 -56.94 -25.54 -7.26
N VAL A 688 -55.97 -26.39 -6.92
CA VAL A 688 -56.17 -27.81 -6.65
C VAL A 688 -57.08 -28.01 -5.42
N ALA A 689 -56.85 -27.25 -4.35
CA ALA A 689 -57.68 -27.31 -3.14
C ALA A 689 -59.12 -26.86 -3.41
N ILE A 690 -59.33 -25.79 -4.21
CA ILE A 690 -60.66 -25.32 -4.62
C ILE A 690 -61.36 -26.39 -5.47
N LEU A 691 -60.69 -26.97 -6.46
CA LEU A 691 -61.24 -28.04 -7.29
C LEU A 691 -61.62 -29.27 -6.44
N GLY A 692 -60.75 -29.68 -5.52
CA GLY A 692 -61.02 -30.78 -4.58
C GLY A 692 -62.23 -30.49 -3.68
N ALA A 693 -62.34 -29.25 -3.17
CA ALA A 693 -63.47 -28.81 -2.37
C ALA A 693 -64.79 -28.79 -3.17
N ILE A 694 -64.77 -28.31 -4.42
CA ILE A 694 -65.93 -28.32 -5.32
C ILE A 694 -66.40 -29.76 -5.57
N ILE A 695 -65.49 -30.70 -5.83
CA ILE A 695 -65.81 -32.12 -6.03
C ILE A 695 -66.40 -32.75 -4.76
N CYS A 696 -65.93 -32.35 -3.58
CA CYS A 696 -66.49 -32.78 -2.29
C CYS A 696 -67.90 -32.23 -2.02
N VAL A 697 -68.17 -30.98 -2.40
CA VAL A 697 -69.46 -30.30 -2.16
C VAL A 697 -70.51 -30.67 -3.23
N TYR A 698 -70.09 -30.86 -4.48
CA TYR A 698 -70.94 -31.21 -5.62
C TYR A 698 -70.52 -32.55 -6.23
N PRO A 699 -70.81 -33.69 -5.60
CA PRO A 699 -70.48 -34.99 -6.17
C PRO A 699 -71.27 -35.20 -7.47
N SER A 700 -70.59 -35.13 -8.61
CA SER A 700 -71.17 -35.45 -9.90
C SER A 700 -71.59 -36.92 -9.90
N LYS A 701 -72.87 -37.20 -10.16
CA LYS A 701 -73.36 -38.58 -10.32
C LYS A 701 -72.58 -39.25 -11.45
N PRO A 702 -71.91 -40.39 -11.23
CA PRO A 702 -71.15 -41.04 -12.29
C PRO A 702 -72.11 -41.49 -13.40
N ASN A 703 -71.90 -40.99 -14.62
CA ASN A 703 -72.53 -41.58 -15.79
C ASN A 703 -71.94 -42.99 -15.96
N ARG A 704 -72.80 -44.01 -15.85
CA ARG A 704 -72.43 -45.40 -16.14
C ARG A 704 -71.94 -45.48 -17.60
N VAL A 705 -70.65 -45.69 -17.77
CA VAL A 705 -70.09 -46.10 -19.07
C VAL A 705 -70.41 -47.59 -19.22
N VAL A 706 -71.23 -47.93 -20.22
CA VAL A 706 -71.51 -49.31 -20.61
C VAL A 706 -70.27 -49.85 -21.35
N PRO A 707 -69.78 -51.07 -21.06
CA PRO A 707 -68.64 -51.62 -21.77
C PRO A 707 -68.99 -51.85 -23.25
N MET A 708 -68.10 -51.43 -24.17
CA MET A 708 -68.18 -51.79 -25.58
C MET A 708 -67.92 -53.29 -25.75
N MET A 709 -68.80 -53.97 -26.49
CA MET A 709 -68.60 -55.35 -26.94
C MET A 709 -67.41 -55.43 -27.89
N GLU A 710 -66.54 -56.40 -27.62
CA GLU A 710 -65.44 -56.81 -28.49
C GLU A 710 -66.01 -57.75 -29.56
N ASP A 711 -66.17 -57.26 -30.79
CA ASP A 711 -66.62 -58.05 -31.93
C ASP A 711 -65.56 -59.09 -32.31
N SER A 712 -65.90 -60.35 -32.08
CA SER A 712 -65.10 -61.50 -32.51
C SER A 712 -65.13 -61.63 -34.03
N ALA A 713 -63.93 -61.56 -34.63
CA ALA A 713 -63.69 -61.73 -36.05
C ALA A 713 -64.22 -63.08 -36.57
N THR A 714 -65.01 -63.00 -37.63
CA THR A 714 -65.49 -64.14 -38.41
C THR A 714 -64.41 -64.62 -39.39
N ASN A 715 -64.13 -65.92 -39.30
CA ASN A 715 -63.35 -66.69 -40.26
C ASN A 715 -64.01 -66.71 -41.66
N LEU A 716 -63.19 -66.67 -42.73
CA LEU A 716 -63.22 -67.49 -43.97
C LEU A 716 -62.48 -66.77 -45.14
N PRO A 717 -62.04 -67.45 -46.21
CA PRO A 717 -60.87 -68.32 -46.28
C PRO A 717 -59.85 -67.88 -47.35
N ASN A 718 -58.66 -68.47 -47.31
CA ASN A 718 -57.66 -68.40 -48.38
C ASN A 718 -58.21 -68.90 -49.73
N GLY A 719 -57.90 -68.19 -50.82
CA GLY A 719 -57.84 -68.82 -52.13
C GLY A 719 -57.96 -67.93 -53.37
N LYS A 720 -56.79 -67.55 -53.90
CA LYS A 720 -56.41 -67.57 -55.32
C LYS A 720 -56.76 -66.42 -56.29
N HIS A 721 -55.65 -65.98 -56.91
CA HIS A 721 -55.39 -65.66 -58.31
C HIS A 721 -55.29 -64.17 -58.75
N PHE A 722 -54.06 -63.89 -59.22
CA PHE A 722 -53.51 -62.81 -60.03
C PHE A 722 -53.26 -61.44 -59.39
#